data_AF-B4HP95-F1
#
_entry.id   AF-B4HP95-F1
#
_cell.length_a   1.000
_cell.length_b   1.000
_cell.length_c   1.000
_cell.angle_alpha   90.00
_cell.angle_beta   90.00
_cell.angle_gamma   90.00
#
_symmetry.space_group_name_H-M   'P 1'
#
loop_
_entity.id
_entity.type
_entity.pdbx_description
1 polymer ?
#
loop_
_entity_poly.entity_id
_entity_poly.type
_entity_poly.pdbx_seq_one_letter_code
_entity_poly.pdbx_strand_id
1 'polypeptide(L)'
;MKSREKNRSAAGNSDVALVNVLSQQKLRRHRLPWYYAPSFLLLWVALFYAVVYPLYHRLPDSVLISHESSKPGQFVAERAQRLLYKYDRIGPKVVGSVANEVTTVAFLEEEVENIRAAMRSDLYELELDVQHPSGAYMHWQMVNMYQGVTNVVIKISSRSSNSSSYLLVNSHFDSKPSSPGSGDDGTMVVVMLEVLRQVAISDTPFEHPIVFLFNGAEENPLEASHGFITQHKWAENCKALINLEVAGSGGRDLLFQSGPNNPWLIKYYYQNAKHPFATTMAEEIFQSGILPSDTDFRIFRDYGQLPGLDMAQISNGYVYHTIFDNVQAVPIDSLQSSGENALSLVRAFADAPEMRNPEDHSEGHAVFFDYLGLFFVYYTETTGIVLNCCIAVASLVLVVCSLLRMGRESDVSMGRVSIWFAIILGLHVLGMILSLGLPLLMAVLFDAGDRSMTYFSNNWLVIGLFIVPAIIGQILPLTLYYTLKPNDEISHPNHIHMSLHAHCVLLSLIAIILTAISLRTPYLCMMSLLFYGGAVLINLLSTLHDRDYWVLLVQVLQLVPFLYFCYLFYTFLLVFFPMLGRFGHGTNPDLLIALICAVGTFFALGFVAPLINIFRWPKLALLGLGVVTFIFSMIAVSEVGFPYRAKTSVMRIHFLHVRRIFYEYDGSVSLSDSGYYFDFQDRRLYYPLENTSVNLTDLASTSSECDEYLMCGVPCFNHRWCKTRTKSHWLPREQEVAIPGATSLKLLGKAVLDSGKVARFEFEISGPPHMSLYIQPLDGVEVEDWSFIRNMLDEPDTYSPPYQIFFAYGSDNSPLKFHIDFAKSSGDFSTPTFQLGFAASFVSYDYDRDAAGLKFISDFPDFAHVMEWPTLYERYIF
;
A
#
# COMPACT_ATOMS: atom_id res chain seq x y z
N MET A 1 -81.22 -43.04 34.22
CA MET A 1 -79.76 -42.81 34.28
C MET A 1 -79.10 -43.30 32.99
N LYS A 2 -78.97 -42.43 31.98
CA LYS A 2 -78.12 -42.58 30.76
C LYS A 2 -78.49 -41.45 29.79
N SER A 3 -78.07 -40.22 30.08
CA SER A 3 -78.12 -39.11 29.09
C SER A 3 -77.32 -37.86 29.50
N ARG A 4 -76.72 -37.81 30.70
CA ARG A 4 -75.99 -36.63 31.20
C ARG A 4 -74.47 -36.74 31.23
N GLU A 5 -73.90 -37.83 30.72
CA GLU A 5 -72.43 -38.06 30.72
C GLU A 5 -71.74 -37.89 29.36
N LYS A 6 -72.47 -37.68 28.26
CA LYS A 6 -71.85 -37.56 26.91
C LYS A 6 -71.48 -36.15 26.47
N ASN A 7 -71.86 -35.11 27.23
CA ASN A 7 -71.56 -33.71 26.88
C ASN A 7 -70.41 -33.07 27.67
N ARG A 8 -69.70 -33.81 28.53
CA ARG A 8 -68.51 -33.30 29.24
C ARG A 8 -67.17 -33.76 28.67
N SER A 9 -67.14 -34.74 27.76
CA SER A 9 -65.87 -35.19 27.15
C SER A 9 -65.51 -34.47 25.84
N ALA A 10 -66.43 -33.72 25.23
CA ALA A 10 -66.17 -32.99 23.99
C ALA A 10 -65.62 -31.56 24.22
N ALA A 11 -66.00 -30.90 25.33
CA ALA A 11 -65.53 -29.55 25.67
C ALA A 11 -64.10 -29.54 26.25
N GLY A 12 -63.66 -30.63 26.91
CA GLY A 12 -62.30 -30.73 27.44
C GLY A 12 -61.22 -30.93 26.36
N ASN A 13 -61.57 -31.46 25.19
CA ASN A 13 -60.61 -31.67 24.09
C ASN A 13 -60.42 -30.44 23.20
N SER A 14 -61.44 -29.56 23.06
CA SER A 14 -61.30 -28.33 22.28
C SER A 14 -60.45 -27.28 22.99
N ASP A 15 -60.54 -27.18 24.31
CA ASP A 15 -59.75 -26.22 25.08
C ASP A 15 -58.28 -26.65 25.18
N VAL A 16 -57.99 -27.95 25.27
CA VAL A 16 -56.61 -28.48 25.20
C VAL A 16 -56.03 -28.31 23.79
N ALA A 17 -56.82 -28.51 22.74
CA ALA A 17 -56.39 -28.25 21.37
C ALA A 17 -56.16 -26.75 21.11
N LEU A 18 -57.04 -25.87 21.61
CA LEU A 18 -56.90 -24.42 21.48
C LEU A 18 -55.73 -23.89 22.30
N VAL A 19 -55.51 -24.39 23.52
CA VAL A 19 -54.34 -24.07 24.34
C VAL A 19 -53.06 -24.62 23.70
N ASN A 20 -53.09 -25.80 23.09
CA ASN A 20 -51.95 -26.34 22.34
C ASN A 20 -51.66 -25.51 21.08
N VAL A 21 -52.67 -25.08 20.33
CA VAL A 21 -52.54 -24.20 19.15
C VAL A 21 -52.06 -22.81 19.54
N LEU A 22 -52.59 -22.23 20.62
CA LEU A 22 -52.15 -20.94 21.16
C LEU A 22 -50.74 -21.03 21.77
N SER A 23 -50.38 -22.16 22.38
CA SER A 23 -49.02 -22.43 22.88
C SER A 23 -48.04 -22.64 21.72
N GLN A 24 -48.42 -23.35 20.66
CA GLN A 24 -47.66 -23.51 19.42
C GLN A 24 -47.50 -22.18 18.68
N GLN A 25 -48.54 -21.32 18.66
CA GLN A 25 -48.43 -19.94 18.16
C GLN A 25 -47.53 -19.06 19.03
N LYS A 26 -47.51 -19.25 20.36
CA LYS A 26 -46.58 -18.57 21.28
C LYS A 26 -45.14 -19.04 21.10
N LEU A 27 -44.92 -20.34 20.91
CA LEU A 27 -43.63 -20.97 20.60
C LEU A 27 -43.10 -20.51 19.23
N ARG A 28 -43.96 -20.40 18.20
CA ARG A 28 -43.59 -19.88 16.87
C ARG A 28 -43.17 -18.40 16.85
N ARG A 29 -43.34 -17.64 17.95
CA ARG A 29 -43.14 -16.17 18.02
C ARG A 29 -42.09 -15.71 19.03
N HIS A 30 -41.24 -16.59 19.58
CA HIS A 30 -40.27 -16.18 20.61
C HIS A 30 -39.09 -15.36 20.02
N ARG A 31 -39.33 -14.07 19.77
CA ARG A 31 -38.29 -13.08 19.44
C ARG A 31 -37.69 -12.49 20.71
N LEU A 32 -36.37 -12.26 20.71
CA LEU A 32 -35.64 -11.66 21.82
C LEU A 32 -36.09 -10.20 22.06
N PRO A 33 -36.09 -9.68 23.30
CA PRO A 33 -36.42 -8.28 23.54
C PRO A 33 -35.48 -7.30 22.82
N TRP A 34 -36.05 -6.21 22.28
CA TRP A 34 -35.33 -5.24 21.42
C TRP A 34 -34.14 -4.57 22.12
N TYR A 35 -34.22 -4.37 23.44
CA TYR A 35 -33.21 -3.66 24.22
C TYR A 35 -31.89 -4.45 24.39
N TYR A 36 -31.83 -5.73 23.96
CA TYR A 36 -30.59 -6.49 23.89
C TYR A 36 -29.81 -6.25 22.58
N ALA A 37 -30.44 -5.69 21.54
CA ALA A 37 -29.78 -5.44 20.26
C ALA A 37 -28.56 -4.50 20.36
N PRO A 38 -28.57 -3.41 21.17
CA PRO A 38 -27.38 -2.59 21.39
C PRO A 38 -26.23 -3.39 22.02
N SER A 39 -26.51 -4.19 23.06
CA SER A 39 -25.48 -5.03 23.70
C SER A 39 -24.89 -6.06 22.73
N PHE A 40 -25.72 -6.63 21.85
CA PHE A 40 -25.26 -7.51 20.78
C PHE A 40 -24.28 -6.82 19.83
N LEU A 41 -24.58 -5.60 19.38
CA LEU A 41 -23.69 -4.83 18.49
C LEU A 41 -22.40 -4.42 19.22
N LEU A 42 -22.52 -3.95 20.47
CA LEU A 42 -21.37 -3.54 21.30
C LEU A 42 -20.43 -4.70 21.62
N LEU A 43 -20.93 -5.94 21.68
CA LEU A 43 -20.08 -7.13 21.85
C LEU A 43 -19.03 -7.24 20.73
N TRP A 44 -19.43 -7.05 19.48
CA TRP A 44 -18.51 -7.16 18.33
C TRP A 44 -17.47 -6.04 18.34
N VAL A 45 -17.87 -4.82 18.69
CA VAL A 45 -16.94 -3.70 18.90
C VAL A 45 -15.98 -4.00 20.04
N ALA A 46 -16.47 -4.53 21.16
CA ALA A 46 -15.64 -4.91 22.30
C ALA A 46 -14.64 -6.02 21.94
N LEU A 47 -15.04 -7.01 21.14
CA LEU A 47 -14.15 -8.08 20.67
C LEU A 47 -13.01 -7.55 19.80
N PHE A 48 -13.28 -6.57 18.94
CA PHE A 48 -12.22 -5.90 18.18
C PHE A 48 -11.17 -5.28 19.10
N TYR A 49 -11.59 -4.45 20.06
CA TYR A 49 -10.66 -3.78 20.97
C TYR A 49 -10.02 -4.70 22.01
N ALA A 50 -10.68 -5.79 22.40
CA ALA A 50 -10.17 -6.72 23.40
C ALA A 50 -9.20 -7.77 22.81
N VAL A 51 -9.34 -8.10 21.52
CA VAL A 51 -8.59 -9.19 20.88
C VAL A 51 -7.78 -8.72 19.68
N VAL A 52 -8.42 -8.12 18.67
CA VAL A 52 -7.76 -7.75 17.42
C VAL A 52 -6.74 -6.64 17.63
N TYR A 53 -7.14 -5.55 18.28
CA TYR A 53 -6.27 -4.39 18.46
C TYR A 53 -4.99 -4.71 19.26
N PRO A 54 -5.04 -5.42 20.41
CA PRO A 54 -3.84 -5.79 21.15
C PRO A 54 -2.95 -6.79 20.42
N LEU A 55 -3.53 -7.80 19.73
CA LEU A 55 -2.75 -8.77 18.97
C LEU A 55 -2.06 -8.14 17.75
N TYR A 56 -2.73 -7.20 17.09
CA TYR A 56 -2.16 -6.50 15.94
C TYR A 56 -0.89 -5.72 16.29
N HIS A 57 -0.90 -5.01 17.43
CA HIS A 57 0.22 -4.18 17.90
C HIS A 57 1.23 -4.97 18.76
N ARG A 58 1.11 -6.28 18.84
CA ARG A 58 2.05 -7.10 19.60
C ARG A 58 3.39 -7.16 18.86
N LEU A 59 4.44 -6.74 19.55
CA LEU A 59 5.83 -6.85 19.11
C LEU A 59 6.64 -7.71 20.10
N PRO A 60 7.77 -8.31 19.68
CA PRO A 60 8.67 -9.00 20.59
C PRO A 60 9.38 -8.03 21.54
N ASP A 61 9.80 -8.54 22.69
CA ASP A 61 10.64 -7.77 23.62
C ASP A 61 12.03 -7.54 23.02
N SER A 62 12.47 -6.29 23.00
CA SER A 62 13.80 -5.91 22.53
C SER A 62 14.95 -6.61 23.27
N VAL A 63 15.94 -7.08 22.51
CA VAL A 63 17.19 -7.63 23.04
C VAL A 63 18.20 -6.49 23.22
N LEU A 64 18.65 -6.31 24.46
CA LEU A 64 19.68 -5.36 24.84
C LEU A 64 21.07 -5.99 24.72
N ILE A 65 22.10 -5.15 24.59
CA ILE A 65 23.51 -5.59 24.50
C ILE A 65 23.90 -6.42 25.72
N SER A 66 23.39 -6.08 26.91
CA SER A 66 23.62 -6.84 28.14
C SER A 66 23.08 -8.27 28.08
N HIS A 67 22.08 -8.54 27.24
CA HIS A 67 21.47 -9.85 27.08
C HIS A 67 22.20 -10.75 26.07
N GLU A 68 23.08 -10.19 25.23
CA GLU A 68 23.72 -10.88 24.09
C GLU A 68 24.43 -12.18 24.52
N SER A 69 25.19 -12.14 25.62
CA SER A 69 25.87 -13.33 26.17
C SER A 69 24.92 -14.45 26.62
N SER A 70 23.71 -14.11 27.04
CA SER A 70 22.67 -15.05 27.49
C SER A 70 21.73 -15.49 26.38
N LYS A 71 21.71 -14.76 25.25
CA LYS A 71 20.87 -14.99 24.07
C LYS A 71 21.75 -14.99 22.79
N PRO A 72 22.77 -15.87 22.71
CA PRO A 72 23.69 -15.86 21.57
C PRO A 72 22.96 -16.13 20.26
N GLY A 73 23.35 -15.41 19.20
CA GLY A 73 22.79 -15.56 17.86
C GLY A 73 21.39 -14.96 17.67
N GLN A 74 20.88 -14.19 18.64
CA GLN A 74 19.69 -13.36 18.45
C GLN A 74 20.08 -11.96 17.98
N PHE A 75 19.19 -11.33 17.20
CA PHE A 75 19.34 -9.93 16.81
C PHE A 75 19.32 -9.03 18.05
N VAL A 76 20.19 -8.01 18.09
CA VAL A 76 20.32 -7.08 19.24
C VAL A 76 19.79 -5.70 18.86
N ALA A 77 18.51 -5.43 19.14
CA ALA A 77 17.86 -4.17 18.77
C ALA A 77 18.52 -2.92 19.38
N GLU A 78 19.06 -3.00 20.60
CA GLU A 78 19.75 -1.83 21.21
C GLU A 78 20.97 -1.40 20.37
N ARG A 79 21.69 -2.35 19.74
CA ARG A 79 22.84 -2.00 18.90
C ARG A 79 22.38 -1.30 17.63
N ALA A 80 21.39 -1.86 16.94
CA ALA A 80 20.79 -1.25 15.77
C ALA A 80 20.23 0.16 16.07
N GLN A 81 19.54 0.33 17.20
CA GLN A 81 19.02 1.63 17.64
C GLN A 81 20.15 2.67 17.87
N ARG A 82 21.27 2.25 18.48
CA ARG A 82 22.43 3.14 18.68
C ARG A 82 23.05 3.59 17.35
N LEU A 83 23.11 2.69 16.37
CA LEU A 83 23.53 3.03 15.01
C LEU A 83 22.54 4.00 14.37
N LEU A 84 21.24 3.80 14.58
CA LEU A 84 20.20 4.66 14.02
C LEU A 84 20.28 6.09 14.57
N TYR A 85 20.64 6.28 15.84
CA TYR A 85 20.91 7.62 16.38
C TYR A 85 22.10 8.32 15.71
N LYS A 86 23.15 7.57 15.29
CA LYS A 86 24.25 8.16 14.53
C LYS A 86 23.79 8.51 13.11
N TYR A 87 23.04 7.60 12.49
CA TYR A 87 22.51 7.73 11.14
C TYR A 87 21.56 8.92 10.97
N ASP A 88 20.63 9.10 11.93
CA ASP A 88 19.67 10.23 11.98
C ASP A 88 20.38 11.59 11.99
N ARG A 89 21.51 11.68 12.71
CA ARG A 89 22.31 12.91 12.84
C ARG A 89 23.04 13.31 11.57
N ILE A 90 23.14 12.44 10.57
CA ILE A 90 23.66 12.79 9.24
C ILE A 90 22.70 13.77 8.56
N GLY A 91 21.40 13.69 8.86
CA GLY A 91 20.36 14.48 8.22
C GLY A 91 19.89 13.89 6.90
N PRO A 92 19.20 14.66 6.05
CA PRO A 92 18.69 14.19 4.76
C PRO A 92 19.81 13.76 3.81
N LYS A 93 19.67 12.55 3.26
CA LYS A 93 20.64 11.88 2.38
C LYS A 93 20.13 11.88 0.95
N VAL A 94 19.97 13.07 0.39
CA VAL A 94 19.52 13.23 -1.00
C VAL A 94 20.67 12.87 -1.95
N VAL A 95 20.39 12.17 -3.05
CA VAL A 95 21.40 11.82 -4.07
C VAL A 95 22.23 13.04 -4.50
N GLY A 96 23.55 12.87 -4.58
CA GLY A 96 24.50 13.94 -4.91
C GLY A 96 24.83 14.91 -3.76
N SER A 97 24.20 14.77 -2.59
CA SER A 97 24.57 15.53 -1.38
C SER A 97 25.80 14.96 -0.68
N VAL A 98 26.48 15.79 0.13
CA VAL A 98 27.59 15.33 0.98
C VAL A 98 27.12 14.32 2.04
N ALA A 99 25.87 14.44 2.48
CA ALA A 99 25.26 13.49 3.41
C ALA A 99 25.14 12.08 2.78
N ASN A 100 24.67 11.98 1.53
CA ASN A 100 24.48 10.71 0.84
C ASN A 100 25.81 10.11 0.37
N GLU A 101 26.56 10.84 -0.46
CA GLU A 101 27.69 10.29 -1.22
C GLU A 101 28.98 10.15 -0.40
N VAL A 102 29.09 10.85 0.73
CA VAL A 102 30.34 10.90 1.52
C VAL A 102 30.10 10.47 2.96
N THR A 103 29.19 11.14 3.67
CA THR A 103 29.05 10.94 5.13
C THR A 103 28.42 9.59 5.46
N THR A 104 27.39 9.19 4.71
CA THR A 104 26.74 7.89 4.92
C THR A 104 27.61 6.73 4.45
N VAL A 105 28.31 6.90 3.31
CA VAL A 105 29.29 5.91 2.84
C VAL A 105 30.38 5.69 3.89
N ALA A 106 31.00 6.76 4.41
CA ALA A 106 32.01 6.66 5.46
C ALA A 106 31.47 6.00 6.75
N PHE A 107 30.23 6.29 7.12
CA PHE A 107 29.55 5.63 8.24
C PHE A 107 29.42 4.12 8.00
N LEU A 108 28.98 3.69 6.81
CA LEU A 108 28.84 2.29 6.46
C LEU A 108 30.20 1.57 6.43
N GLU A 109 31.23 2.19 5.83
CA GLU A 109 32.59 1.64 5.82
C GLU A 109 33.16 1.47 7.24
N GLU A 110 32.97 2.47 8.12
CA GLU A 110 33.40 2.40 9.52
C GLU A 110 32.72 1.24 10.26
N GLU A 111 31.40 1.10 10.12
CA GLU A 111 30.67 0.02 10.80
C GLU A 111 31.01 -1.37 10.22
N VAL A 112 31.34 -1.47 8.93
CA VAL A 112 31.85 -2.72 8.33
C VAL A 112 33.22 -3.10 8.92
N GLU A 113 34.13 -2.15 9.13
CA GLU A 113 35.41 -2.43 9.74
C GLU A 113 35.27 -2.79 11.24
N ASN A 114 34.30 -2.19 11.95
CA ASN A 114 33.94 -2.63 13.30
C ASN A 114 33.45 -4.09 13.32
N ILE A 115 32.64 -4.50 12.34
CA ILE A 115 32.19 -5.88 12.18
C ILE A 115 33.37 -6.81 11.86
N ARG A 116 34.25 -6.43 10.94
CA ARG A 116 35.45 -7.18 10.58
C ARG A 116 36.34 -7.43 11.79
N ALA A 117 36.49 -6.46 12.68
CA ALA A 117 37.29 -6.58 13.90
C ALA A 117 36.71 -7.60 14.91
N ALA A 118 35.39 -7.80 14.90
CA ALA A 118 34.70 -8.77 15.76
C ALA A 118 34.46 -10.14 15.09
N MET A 119 34.63 -10.23 13.78
CA MET A 119 34.32 -11.41 12.97
C MET A 119 35.16 -12.63 13.35
N ARG A 120 34.57 -13.83 13.23
CA ARG A 120 35.27 -15.11 13.25
C ARG A 120 36.10 -15.29 11.97
N SER A 121 37.25 -14.61 11.90
CA SER A 121 38.13 -14.59 10.72
C SER A 121 38.69 -15.96 10.31
N ASP A 122 38.66 -16.92 11.24
CA ASP A 122 38.99 -18.32 11.00
C ASP A 122 37.91 -19.06 10.20
N LEU A 123 36.65 -18.60 10.25
CA LEU A 123 35.51 -19.22 9.56
C LEU A 123 35.04 -18.41 8.35
N TYR A 124 35.13 -17.08 8.40
CA TYR A 124 34.55 -16.21 7.38
C TYR A 124 35.58 -15.32 6.68
N GLU A 125 35.18 -14.89 5.49
CA GLU A 125 35.81 -13.85 4.70
C GLU A 125 34.77 -12.78 4.38
N LEU A 126 35.19 -11.52 4.47
CA LEU A 126 34.35 -10.35 4.26
C LEU A 126 35.02 -9.43 3.25
N GLU A 127 34.32 -9.12 2.16
CA GLU A 127 34.76 -8.24 1.09
C GLU A 127 33.83 -7.03 1.02
N LEU A 128 34.39 -5.83 0.88
CA LEU A 128 33.69 -4.57 0.74
C LEU A 128 34.02 -3.97 -0.63
N ASP A 129 33.01 -3.50 -1.35
CA ASP A 129 33.15 -2.77 -2.61
C ASP A 129 32.23 -1.56 -2.61
N VAL A 130 32.78 -0.37 -2.89
CA VAL A 130 32.00 0.85 -3.08
C VAL A 130 31.88 1.07 -4.59
N GLN A 131 30.67 0.91 -5.11
CA GLN A 131 30.39 0.94 -6.54
C GLN A 131 29.79 2.31 -6.91
N HIS A 132 30.21 2.86 -8.05
CA HIS A 132 29.66 4.10 -8.60
C HIS A 132 29.08 3.90 -10.02
N PRO A 133 27.98 3.15 -10.20
CA PRO A 133 27.43 2.87 -11.51
C PRO A 133 26.82 4.10 -12.21
N SER A 134 26.80 4.05 -13.54
CA SER A 134 26.08 4.98 -14.42
C SER A 134 25.20 4.19 -15.38
N GLY A 135 24.02 4.69 -15.71
CA GLY A 135 23.10 3.94 -16.56
C GLY A 135 21.82 4.71 -16.87
N ALA A 136 20.91 4.06 -17.58
CA ALA A 136 19.59 4.60 -17.85
C ALA A 136 18.59 3.47 -18.07
N TYR A 137 17.35 3.71 -17.67
CA TYR A 137 16.25 2.79 -17.91
C TYR A 137 14.91 3.54 -17.99
N MET A 138 13.86 2.87 -18.48
CA MET A 138 12.52 3.46 -18.51
C MET A 138 11.85 3.33 -17.14
N HIS A 139 11.54 4.48 -16.52
CA HIS A 139 10.67 4.52 -15.35
C HIS A 139 9.32 5.12 -15.76
N TRP A 140 8.34 4.24 -15.96
CA TRP A 140 7.02 4.58 -16.48
C TRP A 140 7.10 5.34 -17.81
N GLN A 141 6.82 6.65 -17.86
CA GLN A 141 6.87 7.47 -19.08
C GLN A 141 8.10 8.38 -19.17
N MET A 142 9.16 8.07 -18.44
CA MET A 142 10.35 8.92 -18.33
C MET A 142 11.62 8.07 -18.50
N VAL A 143 12.62 8.58 -19.22
CA VAL A 143 13.97 8.02 -19.17
C VAL A 143 14.57 8.45 -17.83
N ASN A 144 14.87 7.49 -16.97
CA ASN A 144 15.59 7.71 -15.72
C ASN A 144 17.08 7.42 -15.94
N MET A 145 17.88 8.46 -16.11
CA MET A 145 19.31 8.38 -16.40
C MET A 145 20.11 8.86 -15.19
N TYR A 146 21.18 8.15 -14.88
CA TYR A 146 21.99 8.43 -13.69
C TYR A 146 23.48 8.26 -13.97
N GLN A 147 24.31 9.01 -13.22
CA GLN A 147 25.76 9.02 -13.37
C GLN A 147 26.47 8.93 -12.02
N GLY A 148 27.26 7.88 -11.82
CA GLY A 148 28.10 7.70 -10.63
C GLY A 148 27.34 7.69 -9.29
N VAL A 149 26.09 7.21 -9.25
CA VAL A 149 25.35 7.01 -7.99
C VAL A 149 26.06 5.99 -7.11
N THR A 150 25.92 6.02 -5.79
CA THR A 150 26.76 5.19 -4.91
C THR A 150 26.03 3.97 -4.34
N ASN A 151 26.69 2.81 -4.37
CA ASN A 151 26.33 1.62 -3.60
C ASN A 151 27.47 1.25 -2.65
N VAL A 152 27.13 0.78 -1.45
CA VAL A 152 28.07 0.09 -0.55
C VAL A 152 27.68 -1.38 -0.51
N VAL A 153 28.54 -2.23 -1.07
CA VAL A 153 28.26 -3.65 -1.27
C VAL A 153 29.20 -4.48 -0.40
N ILE A 154 28.63 -5.30 0.49
CA ILE A 154 29.41 -6.18 1.36
C ILE A 154 29.06 -7.63 1.04
N LYS A 155 30.08 -8.45 0.77
CA LYS A 155 29.92 -9.89 0.61
C LYS A 155 30.58 -10.61 1.77
N ILE A 156 29.85 -11.51 2.41
CA ILE A 156 30.36 -12.42 3.44
C ILE A 156 30.23 -13.87 2.97
N SER A 157 31.30 -14.64 3.11
CA SER A 157 31.36 -16.05 2.75
C SER A 157 31.99 -16.89 3.85
N SER A 158 31.54 -18.14 3.98
CA SER A 158 32.28 -19.13 4.76
C SER A 158 33.53 -19.53 3.98
N ARG A 159 34.68 -19.63 4.65
CA ARG A 159 35.93 -20.11 4.02
C ARG A 159 35.83 -21.52 3.46
N SER A 160 34.90 -22.32 3.98
CA SER A 160 34.58 -23.67 3.49
C SER A 160 33.58 -23.68 2.33
N SER A 161 32.96 -22.55 2.00
CA SER A 161 31.98 -22.47 0.91
C SER A 161 32.68 -22.60 -0.45
N ASN A 162 32.08 -23.41 -1.33
CA ASN A 162 32.44 -23.52 -2.74
C ASN A 162 31.28 -23.08 -3.65
N SER A 163 30.26 -22.42 -3.09
CA SER A 163 29.06 -22.06 -3.81
C SER A 163 29.25 -20.81 -4.66
N SER A 164 28.78 -20.85 -5.90
CA SER A 164 28.71 -19.69 -6.81
C SER A 164 27.33 -19.01 -6.82
N SER A 165 26.40 -19.46 -5.98
CA SER A 165 25.05 -18.91 -5.84
C SER A 165 24.98 -18.10 -4.56
N TYR A 166 24.63 -16.82 -4.67
CA TYR A 166 24.64 -15.85 -3.59
C TYR A 166 23.21 -15.43 -3.22
N LEU A 167 22.99 -15.15 -1.93
CA LEU A 167 21.79 -14.49 -1.44
C LEU A 167 22.00 -12.97 -1.46
N LEU A 168 21.07 -12.22 -2.06
CA LEU A 168 21.05 -10.76 -2.01
C LEU A 168 20.13 -10.30 -0.87
N VAL A 169 20.64 -9.39 -0.02
CA VAL A 169 19.86 -8.68 0.99
C VAL A 169 20.00 -7.18 0.67
N ASN A 170 18.88 -6.50 0.38
CA ASN A 170 18.86 -5.11 -0.06
C ASN A 170 18.06 -4.22 0.89
N SER A 171 18.55 -2.99 1.07
CA SER A 171 17.84 -1.82 1.60
C SER A 171 18.55 -0.57 1.09
N HIS A 172 17.84 0.54 1.01
CA HIS A 172 18.38 1.80 0.55
C HIS A 172 18.78 2.73 1.71
N PHE A 173 19.79 3.57 1.50
CA PHE A 173 20.29 4.51 2.52
C PHE A 173 20.02 5.99 2.17
N ASP A 174 19.64 6.29 0.93
CA ASP A 174 19.21 7.64 0.57
C ASP A 174 17.85 7.97 1.20
N SER A 175 17.46 9.24 1.13
CA SER A 175 16.17 9.69 1.68
C SER A 175 15.53 10.75 0.80
N LYS A 176 14.20 10.86 0.84
CA LYS A 176 13.51 12.04 0.27
C LYS A 176 14.03 13.37 0.85
N PRO A 177 13.89 14.46 0.08
CA PRO A 177 14.26 15.80 0.55
C PRO A 177 13.57 16.16 1.86
N SER A 178 14.28 16.86 2.75
CA SER A 178 13.86 17.25 4.12
C SER A 178 13.71 16.11 5.14
N SER A 179 13.52 14.86 4.71
CA SER A 179 13.42 13.71 5.61
C SER A 179 14.81 13.33 6.13
N PRO A 180 15.01 13.15 7.45
CA PRO A 180 16.20 12.47 7.97
C PRO A 180 16.31 11.01 7.51
N GLY A 181 15.19 10.37 7.13
CA GLY A 181 15.16 9.01 6.62
C GLY A 181 15.52 7.94 7.65
N SER A 182 15.17 8.16 8.92
CA SER A 182 15.47 7.18 9.99
C SER A 182 14.47 6.03 10.02
N GLY A 183 13.21 6.28 9.69
CA GLY A 183 12.29 5.20 9.31
C GLY A 183 12.67 4.71 7.93
N ASP A 184 12.62 5.61 6.94
CA ASP A 184 12.74 5.31 5.51
C ASP A 184 14.11 5.72 4.90
N ASP A 185 15.05 4.82 4.67
CA ASP A 185 15.08 3.42 5.14
C ASP A 185 16.26 3.12 6.08
N GLY A 186 16.63 4.14 6.87
CA GLY A 186 17.66 4.01 7.92
C GLY A 186 17.39 2.86 8.90
N THR A 187 16.12 2.51 9.11
CA THR A 187 15.71 1.37 9.92
C THR A 187 16.23 0.05 9.36
N MET A 188 16.04 -0.22 8.07
CA MET A 188 16.50 -1.49 7.50
C MET A 188 18.02 -1.48 7.23
N VAL A 189 18.63 -0.31 7.01
CA VAL A 189 20.10 -0.17 6.99
C VAL A 189 20.71 -0.67 8.30
N VAL A 190 20.24 -0.20 9.46
CA VAL A 190 20.81 -0.63 10.75
C VAL A 190 20.43 -2.06 11.12
N VAL A 191 19.29 -2.55 10.65
CA VAL A 191 18.92 -3.98 10.75
C VAL A 191 19.90 -4.83 9.95
N MET A 192 20.20 -4.48 8.70
CA MET A 192 21.15 -5.20 7.85
C MET A 192 22.55 -5.22 8.45
N LEU A 193 23.03 -4.10 9.02
CA LEU A 193 24.33 -4.04 9.69
C LEU A 193 24.40 -5.01 10.90
N GLU A 194 23.36 -5.06 11.74
CA GLU A 194 23.35 -5.99 12.87
C GLU A 194 23.13 -7.45 12.43
N VAL A 195 22.37 -7.71 11.35
CA VAL A 195 22.26 -9.05 10.75
C VAL A 195 23.62 -9.51 10.22
N LEU A 196 24.33 -8.67 9.47
CA LEU A 196 25.68 -8.94 8.98
C LEU A 196 26.61 -9.26 10.15
N ARG A 197 26.57 -8.47 11.24
CA ARG A 197 27.38 -8.74 12.44
C ARG A 197 27.04 -10.09 13.06
N GLN A 198 25.76 -10.42 13.24
CA GLN A 198 25.31 -11.68 13.82
C GLN A 198 25.67 -12.91 12.97
N VAL A 199 25.81 -12.73 11.65
CA VAL A 199 26.35 -13.76 10.75
C VAL A 199 27.87 -13.86 10.91
N ALA A 200 28.58 -12.73 10.92
CA ALA A 200 30.04 -12.67 10.97
C ALA A 200 30.66 -13.21 12.28
N ILE A 201 29.94 -13.16 13.40
CA ILE A 201 30.40 -13.69 14.69
C ILE A 201 29.91 -15.11 14.98
N SER A 202 29.11 -15.70 14.08
CA SER A 202 28.51 -17.01 14.28
C SER A 202 29.58 -18.11 14.31
N ASP A 203 29.31 -19.18 15.06
CA ASP A 203 30.16 -20.38 15.05
C ASP A 203 29.72 -21.38 13.96
N THR A 204 28.64 -21.08 13.24
CA THR A 204 28.01 -21.94 12.24
C THR A 204 28.24 -21.39 10.84
N PRO A 205 29.13 -22.00 10.04
CA PRO A 205 29.28 -21.69 8.62
C PRO A 205 27.99 -21.96 7.84
N PHE A 206 27.84 -21.27 6.71
CA PHE A 206 26.73 -21.40 5.77
C PHE A 206 27.22 -21.68 4.33
N GLU A 207 26.39 -22.29 3.50
CA GLU A 207 26.74 -22.75 2.15
C GLU A 207 26.88 -21.60 1.14
N HIS A 208 25.88 -20.73 1.04
CA HIS A 208 25.77 -19.70 0.00
C HIS A 208 26.27 -18.34 0.51
N PRO A 209 27.25 -17.71 -0.15
CA PRO A 209 27.66 -16.35 0.19
C PRO A 209 26.48 -15.36 0.24
N ILE A 210 26.55 -14.39 1.13
CA ILE A 210 25.51 -13.39 1.31
C ILE A 210 26.07 -12.04 0.87
N VAL A 211 25.34 -11.35 0.01
CA VAL A 211 25.62 -9.98 -0.44
C VAL A 211 24.63 -9.04 0.22
N PHE A 212 25.14 -8.15 1.07
CA PHE A 212 24.39 -7.03 1.64
C PHE A 212 24.62 -5.81 0.74
N LEU A 213 23.56 -5.34 0.12
CA LEU A 213 23.55 -4.17 -0.75
C LEU A 213 22.89 -3.01 0.00
N PHE A 214 23.69 -2.00 0.33
CA PHE A 214 23.20 -0.71 0.80
C PHE A 214 23.21 0.22 -0.41
N ASN A 215 22.05 0.46 -1.00
CA ASN A 215 21.94 1.25 -2.23
C ASN A 215 21.62 2.73 -1.93
N GLY A 216 22.21 3.65 -2.69
CA GLY A 216 22.18 5.08 -2.35
C GLY A 216 21.32 5.95 -3.25
N ALA A 217 20.35 5.38 -3.97
CA ALA A 217 19.49 6.12 -4.88
C ALA A 217 18.18 5.36 -5.19
N GLU A 218 17.45 4.91 -4.18
CA GLU A 218 16.07 4.43 -4.33
C GLU A 218 15.14 5.60 -4.62
N GLU A 219 15.31 6.69 -3.87
CA GLU A 219 14.39 7.82 -3.83
C GLU A 219 14.50 8.70 -5.09
N ASN A 220 15.60 8.52 -5.82
CA ASN A 220 15.76 8.86 -7.23
C ASN A 220 15.46 7.61 -8.06
N PRO A 221 14.21 7.45 -8.53
CA PRO A 221 13.58 6.16 -8.79
C PRO A 221 14.54 4.99 -9.04
N LEU A 222 14.90 4.25 -7.99
CA LEU A 222 15.57 2.93 -8.04
C LEU A 222 16.87 2.87 -8.88
N GLU A 223 17.64 3.96 -8.94
CA GLU A 223 18.82 4.08 -9.81
C GLU A 223 19.97 3.16 -9.35
N ALA A 224 20.23 3.15 -8.05
CA ALA A 224 21.39 2.46 -7.49
C ALA A 224 21.24 0.94 -7.49
N SER A 225 20.04 0.41 -7.24
CA SER A 225 19.71 -1.01 -7.43
C SER A 225 19.83 -1.44 -8.88
N HIS A 226 19.42 -0.59 -9.84
CA HIS A 226 19.59 -0.85 -11.27
C HIS A 226 21.07 -0.93 -11.65
N GLY A 227 21.87 0.01 -11.13
CA GLY A 227 23.32 0.00 -11.28
C GLY A 227 24.00 -1.24 -10.69
N PHE A 228 23.53 -1.75 -9.55
CA PHE A 228 24.05 -2.99 -8.97
C PHE A 228 23.74 -4.18 -9.87
N ILE A 229 22.45 -4.44 -10.15
CA ILE A 229 22.03 -5.70 -10.77
C ILE A 229 22.50 -5.83 -12.21
N THR A 230 22.75 -4.71 -12.90
CA THR A 230 23.18 -4.71 -14.31
C THR A 230 24.70 -4.67 -14.50
N GLN A 231 25.48 -4.23 -13.50
CA GLN A 231 26.91 -3.92 -13.70
C GLN A 231 27.84 -4.50 -12.63
N HIS A 232 27.34 -4.86 -11.44
CA HIS A 232 28.21 -5.30 -10.35
C HIS A 232 28.74 -6.72 -10.58
N LYS A 233 30.02 -6.96 -10.30
CA LYS A 233 30.71 -8.26 -10.49
C LYS A 233 30.11 -9.44 -9.71
N TRP A 234 29.28 -9.18 -8.70
CA TRP A 234 28.59 -10.22 -7.90
C TRP A 234 27.11 -10.39 -8.27
N ALA A 235 26.57 -9.54 -9.14
CA ALA A 235 25.16 -9.55 -9.49
C ALA A 235 24.74 -10.86 -10.18
N GLU A 236 25.56 -11.37 -11.12
CA GLU A 236 25.29 -12.62 -11.85
C GLU A 236 25.21 -13.87 -10.96
N ASN A 237 25.83 -13.81 -9.79
CA ASN A 237 25.85 -14.88 -8.81
C ASN A 237 24.63 -14.84 -7.89
N CYS A 238 23.93 -13.72 -7.78
CA CYS A 238 22.73 -13.62 -6.95
C CYS A 238 21.63 -14.54 -7.50
N LYS A 239 20.96 -15.29 -6.62
CA LYS A 239 19.92 -16.28 -6.98
C LYS A 239 18.61 -16.12 -6.23
N ALA A 240 18.60 -15.39 -5.12
CA ALA A 240 17.38 -14.97 -4.45
C ALA A 240 17.61 -13.63 -3.75
N LEU A 241 16.49 -12.96 -3.42
CA LEU A 241 16.46 -11.65 -2.81
C LEU A 241 15.64 -11.65 -1.50
N ILE A 242 16.15 -10.94 -0.50
CA ILE A 242 15.37 -10.38 0.61
C ILE A 242 15.47 -8.86 0.48
N ASN A 243 14.38 -8.23 0.05
CA ASN A 243 14.24 -6.77 0.03
C ASN A 243 13.59 -6.32 1.34
N LEU A 244 14.23 -5.38 2.02
CA LEU A 244 13.77 -4.79 3.26
C LEU A 244 13.45 -3.33 3.00
N GLU A 245 12.24 -2.92 3.36
CA GLU A 245 11.68 -1.61 3.05
C GLU A 245 10.93 -1.02 4.24
N VAL A 246 10.53 0.24 4.10
CA VAL A 246 9.62 0.90 5.02
C VAL A 246 8.54 1.67 4.26
N ALA A 247 7.29 1.55 4.70
CA ALA A 247 6.18 2.40 4.27
C ALA A 247 5.58 3.22 5.45
N GLY A 248 6.19 3.06 6.63
CA GLY A 248 5.91 3.79 7.85
C GLY A 248 6.84 3.36 8.98
N SER A 249 7.24 4.31 9.83
CA SER A 249 8.29 4.13 10.84
C SER A 249 7.77 3.31 12.05
N GLY A 250 7.61 1.99 11.88
CA GLY A 250 7.34 1.04 12.96
C GLY A 250 6.33 -0.07 12.62
N GLY A 251 5.98 -0.85 13.65
CA GLY A 251 5.13 -2.03 13.54
C GLY A 251 5.90 -3.30 13.17
N ARG A 252 5.21 -4.25 12.55
CA ARG A 252 5.77 -5.49 11.98
C ARG A 252 5.95 -5.32 10.48
N ASP A 253 6.89 -6.06 9.90
CA ASP A 253 7.10 -6.06 8.45
C ASP A 253 5.98 -6.87 7.77
N LEU A 254 5.16 -6.19 6.97
CA LEU A 254 4.20 -6.87 6.12
C LEU A 254 4.97 -7.43 4.91
N LEU A 255 4.95 -8.75 4.72
CA LEU A 255 5.35 -9.36 3.45
C LEU A 255 4.24 -9.13 2.43
N PHE A 256 4.51 -8.25 1.48
CA PHE A 256 3.55 -7.83 0.45
C PHE A 256 3.95 -8.24 -0.96
N GLN A 257 5.16 -8.78 -1.21
CA GLN A 257 5.44 -9.50 -2.45
C GLN A 257 6.34 -10.70 -2.22
N SER A 258 6.11 -11.74 -3.04
CA SER A 258 6.95 -12.92 -3.15
C SER A 258 7.04 -13.37 -4.60
N GLY A 259 8.12 -14.08 -4.91
CA GLY A 259 8.35 -14.67 -6.24
C GLY A 259 9.24 -13.80 -7.12
N PRO A 260 9.11 -13.87 -8.46
CA PRO A 260 8.05 -14.57 -9.18
C PRO A 260 8.16 -16.10 -9.10
N ASN A 261 7.01 -16.79 -9.13
CA ASN A 261 6.85 -18.24 -9.35
C ASN A 261 7.60 -19.22 -8.42
N ASN A 262 8.15 -18.77 -7.29
CA ASN A 262 9.00 -19.57 -6.42
C ASN A 262 8.32 -19.81 -5.04
N PRO A 263 7.40 -20.78 -4.91
CA PRO A 263 6.62 -20.97 -3.68
C PRO A 263 7.49 -21.48 -2.52
N TRP A 264 8.68 -22.01 -2.81
CA TRP A 264 9.66 -22.39 -1.78
C TRP A 264 10.04 -21.19 -0.89
N LEU A 265 10.09 -19.96 -1.41
CA LEU A 265 10.38 -18.76 -0.63
C LEU A 265 9.37 -18.60 0.53
N ILE A 266 8.08 -18.78 0.24
CA ILE A 266 7.03 -18.70 1.25
C ILE A 266 7.08 -19.90 2.21
N LYS A 267 7.46 -21.08 1.72
CA LYS A 267 7.67 -22.25 2.60
C LYS A 267 8.76 -21.96 3.64
N TYR A 268 9.87 -21.35 3.23
CA TYR A 268 10.93 -20.95 4.16
C TYR A 268 10.48 -19.81 5.06
N TYR A 269 9.71 -18.84 4.56
CA TYR A 269 9.10 -17.80 5.40
C TYR A 269 8.23 -18.41 6.49
N TYR A 270 7.33 -19.33 6.12
CA TYR A 270 6.50 -20.08 7.07
C TYR A 270 7.31 -20.84 8.14
N GLN A 271 8.43 -21.43 7.74
CA GLN A 271 9.26 -22.26 8.62
C GLN A 271 10.20 -21.45 9.53
N ASN A 272 10.65 -20.28 9.08
CA ASN A 272 11.78 -19.58 9.69
C ASN A 272 11.49 -18.15 10.14
N ALA A 273 10.47 -17.46 9.62
CA ALA A 273 10.09 -16.14 10.12
C ALA A 273 9.61 -16.27 11.57
N LYS A 274 10.23 -15.53 12.49
CA LYS A 274 9.91 -15.58 13.92
C LYS A 274 8.62 -14.84 14.25
N HIS A 275 8.36 -13.76 13.51
CA HIS A 275 7.21 -12.87 13.65
C HIS A 275 6.53 -12.72 12.28
N PRO A 276 5.90 -13.78 11.75
CA PRO A 276 5.32 -13.71 10.41
C PRO A 276 4.14 -12.73 10.37
N PHE A 277 4.10 -11.92 9.32
CA PHE A 277 3.01 -10.98 9.05
C PHE A 277 2.88 -10.82 7.53
N ALA A 278 1.88 -11.46 6.94
CA ALA A 278 1.74 -11.53 5.49
C ALA A 278 0.30 -11.83 5.08
N THR A 279 -0.07 -11.44 3.88
CA THR A 279 -1.34 -11.87 3.27
C THR A 279 -1.26 -11.84 1.76
N THR A 280 -1.76 -12.89 1.11
CA THR A 280 -1.89 -12.95 -0.34
C THR A 280 -2.70 -11.78 -0.90
N MET A 281 -3.62 -11.21 -0.12
CA MET A 281 -4.40 -10.05 -0.56
C MET A 281 -3.52 -8.80 -0.74
N ALA A 282 -2.51 -8.60 0.12
CA ALA A 282 -1.57 -7.49 -0.03
C ALA A 282 -0.73 -7.67 -1.30
N GLU A 283 -0.30 -8.90 -1.56
CA GLU A 283 0.44 -9.25 -2.77
C GLU A 283 -0.34 -9.03 -4.06
N GLU A 284 -1.59 -9.52 -4.13
CA GLU A 284 -2.41 -9.29 -5.33
C GLU A 284 -2.74 -7.80 -5.52
N ILE A 285 -2.96 -7.05 -4.45
CA ILE A 285 -3.19 -5.59 -4.53
C ILE A 285 -1.94 -4.88 -5.05
N PHE A 286 -0.76 -5.19 -4.51
CA PHE A 286 0.48 -4.53 -4.95
C PHE A 286 0.81 -4.90 -6.40
N GLN A 287 0.78 -6.18 -6.75
CA GLN A 287 1.08 -6.67 -8.10
C GLN A 287 0.05 -6.22 -9.16
N SER A 288 -1.16 -5.82 -8.77
CA SER A 288 -2.16 -5.27 -9.69
C SER A 288 -1.78 -3.91 -10.29
N GLY A 289 -0.81 -3.20 -9.71
CA GLY A 289 -0.43 -1.84 -10.12
C GLY A 289 -1.44 -0.74 -9.76
N ILE A 290 -2.48 -1.07 -8.98
CA ILE A 290 -3.46 -0.08 -8.48
C ILE A 290 -2.78 0.87 -7.48
N LEU A 291 -1.79 0.38 -6.75
CA LEU A 291 -0.95 1.20 -5.88
C LEU A 291 0.15 1.87 -6.71
N PRO A 292 0.23 3.21 -6.73
CA PRO A 292 1.35 3.93 -7.34
C PRO A 292 2.54 3.90 -6.38
N SER A 293 3.05 2.71 -6.10
CA SER A 293 4.23 2.45 -5.29
C SER A 293 5.13 1.49 -6.05
N ASP A 294 6.42 1.61 -5.81
CA ASP A 294 7.48 0.79 -6.40
C ASP A 294 8.57 0.65 -5.33
N THR A 295 9.41 -0.36 -5.46
CA THR A 295 10.55 -0.64 -4.55
C THR A 295 11.68 -1.22 -5.38
N ASP A 296 12.89 -1.30 -4.81
CA ASP A 296 14.03 -1.93 -5.47
C ASP A 296 13.75 -3.37 -5.91
N PHE A 297 12.81 -4.06 -5.25
CA PHE A 297 12.35 -5.39 -5.64
C PHE A 297 11.97 -5.47 -7.13
N ARG A 298 11.32 -4.43 -7.67
CA ARG A 298 10.99 -4.39 -9.11
C ARG A 298 12.23 -4.47 -9.96
N ILE A 299 13.29 -3.74 -9.62
CA ILE A 299 14.52 -3.70 -10.41
C ILE A 299 15.19 -5.08 -10.42
N PHE A 300 15.31 -5.72 -9.27
CA PHE A 300 15.88 -7.06 -9.20
C PHE A 300 15.03 -8.11 -9.92
N ARG A 301 13.70 -7.97 -9.89
CA ARG A 301 12.78 -8.83 -10.64
C ARG A 301 12.91 -8.63 -12.15
N ASP A 302 12.83 -7.38 -12.62
CA ASP A 302 12.70 -7.06 -14.04
C ASP A 302 14.05 -7.12 -14.78
N TYR A 303 15.14 -6.68 -14.14
CA TYR A 303 16.47 -6.63 -14.75
C TYR A 303 17.38 -7.78 -14.30
N GLY A 304 17.17 -8.31 -13.09
CA GLY A 304 17.94 -9.44 -12.55
C GLY A 304 17.27 -10.79 -12.66
N GLN A 305 15.95 -10.83 -12.95
CA GLN A 305 15.13 -12.05 -12.91
C GLN A 305 15.23 -12.80 -11.57
N LEU A 306 15.48 -12.05 -10.48
CA LEU A 306 15.67 -12.64 -9.16
C LEU A 306 14.32 -12.89 -8.48
N PRO A 307 14.06 -14.12 -8.00
CA PRO A 307 12.95 -14.36 -7.11
C PRO A 307 13.31 -13.91 -5.68
N GLY A 308 12.34 -13.39 -4.93
CA GLY A 308 12.60 -12.94 -3.57
C GLY A 308 11.37 -12.64 -2.73
N LEU A 309 11.63 -12.04 -1.57
CA LEU A 309 10.64 -11.52 -0.63
C LEU A 309 10.77 -9.99 -0.57
N ASP A 310 9.64 -9.29 -0.58
CA ASP A 310 9.57 -7.84 -0.35
C ASP A 310 8.72 -7.54 0.89
N MET A 311 9.34 -6.94 1.89
CA MET A 311 8.78 -6.77 3.23
C MET A 311 8.96 -5.34 3.73
N ALA A 312 7.88 -4.71 4.19
CA ALA A 312 7.93 -3.33 4.67
C ALA A 312 7.32 -3.15 6.06
N GLN A 313 7.93 -2.33 6.91
CA GLN A 313 7.22 -1.79 8.08
C GLN A 313 6.11 -0.84 7.60
N ILE A 314 4.90 -0.99 8.15
CA ILE A 314 3.72 -0.26 7.66
C ILE A 314 3.03 0.63 8.69
N SER A 315 3.46 0.62 9.96
CA SER A 315 2.79 1.43 10.99
C SER A 315 3.29 2.87 10.96
N ASN A 316 2.44 3.81 11.36
CA ASN A 316 2.77 5.23 11.41
C ASN A 316 3.25 5.83 10.06
N GLY A 317 2.65 5.44 8.94
CA GLY A 317 2.97 6.00 7.61
C GLY A 317 2.74 7.51 7.45
N TYR A 318 2.21 8.21 8.45
CA TYR A 318 2.00 9.66 8.39
C TYR A 318 3.32 10.44 8.40
N VAL A 319 4.36 9.94 9.05
CA VAL A 319 5.66 10.62 9.14
C VAL A 319 6.54 10.35 7.92
N TYR A 320 6.27 9.28 7.17
CA TYR A 320 6.98 8.86 5.96
C TYR A 320 7.27 10.03 4.99
N HIS A 321 8.50 10.17 4.49
CA HIS A 321 8.94 11.30 3.64
C HIS A 321 8.73 12.71 4.25
N THR A 322 8.77 12.84 5.58
CA THR A 322 8.67 14.15 6.25
C THR A 322 9.81 14.34 7.24
N ILE A 323 9.99 15.58 7.73
CA ILE A 323 10.95 15.87 8.82
C ILE A 323 10.68 15.06 10.11
N PHE A 324 9.49 14.48 10.24
CA PHE A 324 9.09 13.66 11.40
C PHE A 324 9.49 12.19 11.24
N ASP A 325 9.98 11.78 10.07
CA ASP A 325 10.60 10.47 9.87
C ASP A 325 12.04 10.46 10.42
N ASN A 326 12.11 10.57 11.74
CA ASN A 326 13.34 10.62 12.52
C ASN A 326 13.39 9.46 13.52
N VAL A 327 14.51 9.29 14.18
CA VAL A 327 14.77 8.18 15.12
C VAL A 327 13.73 8.06 16.25
N GLN A 328 13.03 9.15 16.63
CA GLN A 328 11.99 9.09 17.66
C GLN A 328 10.70 8.42 17.18
N ALA A 329 10.48 8.38 15.86
CA ALA A 329 9.34 7.70 15.28
C ALA A 329 9.52 6.18 15.25
N VAL A 330 10.75 5.67 15.32
CA VAL A 330 11.09 4.24 15.17
C VAL A 330 11.10 3.52 16.52
N PRO A 331 10.14 2.62 16.80
CA PRO A 331 10.13 1.86 18.04
C PRO A 331 11.24 0.79 18.06
N ILE A 332 11.93 0.63 19.19
CA ILE A 332 12.98 -0.40 19.36
C ILE A 332 12.44 -1.83 19.18
N ASP A 333 11.22 -2.10 19.63
CA ASP A 333 10.60 -3.43 19.49
C ASP A 333 10.27 -3.76 18.02
N SER A 334 10.09 -2.74 17.17
CA SER A 334 9.97 -2.91 15.73
C SER A 334 11.31 -3.30 15.11
N LEU A 335 12.42 -2.66 15.52
CA LEU A 335 13.77 -3.09 15.13
C LEU A 335 14.03 -4.55 15.52
N GLN A 336 13.61 -4.95 16.73
CA GLN A 336 13.73 -6.35 17.17
C GLN A 336 12.93 -7.29 16.28
N SER A 337 11.68 -6.95 15.96
CA SER A 337 10.82 -7.76 15.08
C SER A 337 11.44 -7.96 13.70
N SER A 338 11.86 -6.86 13.05
CA SER A 338 12.41 -6.91 11.70
C SER A 338 13.75 -7.62 11.66
N GLY A 339 14.64 -7.31 12.60
CA GLY A 339 15.94 -7.95 12.71
C GLY A 339 15.88 -9.44 13.01
N GLU A 340 14.92 -9.89 13.83
CA GLU A 340 14.71 -11.31 14.09
C GLU A 340 14.20 -12.08 12.87
N ASN A 341 13.29 -11.50 12.10
CA ASN A 341 12.82 -12.07 10.85
C ASN A 341 13.96 -12.11 9.82
N ALA A 342 14.61 -10.97 9.57
CA ALA A 342 15.70 -10.85 8.61
C ALA A 342 16.86 -11.81 8.93
N LEU A 343 17.34 -11.84 10.18
CA LEU A 343 18.44 -12.74 10.57
C LEU A 343 18.08 -14.22 10.38
N SER A 344 16.84 -14.59 10.73
CA SER A 344 16.38 -15.98 10.62
C SER A 344 16.23 -16.41 9.15
N LEU A 345 15.66 -15.53 8.31
CA LEU A 345 15.49 -15.77 6.87
C LEU A 345 16.83 -15.80 6.14
N VAL A 346 17.74 -14.86 6.43
CA VAL A 346 19.09 -14.83 5.86
C VAL A 346 19.84 -16.13 6.14
N ARG A 347 19.81 -16.61 7.39
CA ARG A 347 20.43 -17.91 7.73
C ARG A 347 19.77 -19.07 7.00
N ALA A 348 18.45 -19.08 6.91
CA ALA A 348 17.73 -20.17 6.26
C ALA A 348 17.97 -20.21 4.74
N PHE A 349 17.99 -19.06 4.07
CA PHE A 349 18.28 -18.95 2.64
C PHE A 349 19.75 -19.20 2.31
N ALA A 350 20.68 -18.79 3.17
CA ALA A 350 22.10 -19.05 2.98
C ALA A 350 22.46 -20.55 2.99
N ASP A 351 21.59 -21.42 3.48
CA ASP A 351 21.75 -22.89 3.47
C ASP A 351 20.70 -23.61 2.60
N ALA A 352 19.87 -22.87 1.85
CA ALA A 352 18.79 -23.46 1.06
C ALA A 352 19.33 -24.14 -0.21
N PRO A 353 19.13 -25.45 -0.43
CA PRO A 353 19.60 -26.13 -1.63
C PRO A 353 18.98 -25.59 -2.92
N GLU A 354 17.76 -25.03 -2.85
CA GLU A 354 17.06 -24.40 -3.97
C GLU A 354 17.85 -23.21 -4.56
N MET A 355 18.74 -22.57 -3.79
CA MET A 355 19.60 -21.48 -4.26
C MET A 355 20.57 -21.89 -5.37
N ARG A 356 20.91 -23.19 -5.49
CA ARG A 356 21.79 -23.66 -6.57
C ARG A 356 21.12 -23.51 -7.93
N ASN A 357 19.81 -23.75 -8.01
CA ASN A 357 19.02 -23.58 -9.22
C ASN A 357 17.56 -23.24 -8.91
N PRO A 358 17.24 -21.95 -8.63
CA PRO A 358 15.87 -21.54 -8.29
C PRO A 358 14.88 -21.80 -9.43
N GLU A 359 15.32 -21.79 -10.69
CA GLU A 359 14.46 -22.00 -11.86
C GLU A 359 13.81 -23.39 -11.86
N ASP A 360 14.51 -24.42 -11.37
CA ASP A 360 13.98 -25.79 -11.23
C ASP A 360 12.84 -25.87 -10.21
N HIS A 361 12.67 -24.84 -9.38
CA HIS A 361 11.67 -24.74 -8.32
C HIS A 361 10.60 -23.67 -8.62
N SER A 362 10.50 -23.25 -9.88
CA SER A 362 9.51 -22.29 -10.38
C SER A 362 8.12 -22.95 -10.55
N GLU A 363 7.54 -23.38 -9.44
CA GLU A 363 6.29 -24.18 -9.39
C GLU A 363 5.01 -23.33 -9.30
N GLY A 364 5.11 -22.00 -9.46
CA GLY A 364 3.98 -21.06 -9.47
C GLY A 364 3.80 -20.32 -8.16
N HIS A 365 2.57 -19.92 -7.84
CA HIS A 365 2.30 -19.11 -6.66
C HIS A 365 1.86 -19.96 -5.45
N ALA A 366 1.86 -19.31 -4.29
CA ALA A 366 1.32 -19.87 -3.07
C ALA A 366 0.16 -19.03 -2.54
N VAL A 367 -0.69 -19.63 -1.70
CA VAL A 367 -1.64 -18.90 -0.89
C VAL A 367 -1.14 -18.90 0.55
N PHE A 368 -1.06 -17.72 1.12
CA PHE A 368 -0.54 -17.51 2.47
C PHE A 368 -1.21 -16.34 3.18
N PHE A 369 -1.35 -16.47 4.49
CA PHE A 369 -1.82 -15.40 5.37
C PHE A 369 -1.47 -15.73 6.82
N ASP A 370 -1.25 -14.71 7.65
CA ASP A 370 -1.18 -14.87 9.10
C ASP A 370 -2.57 -14.69 9.74
N TYR A 371 -2.87 -15.49 10.75
CA TYR A 371 -4.10 -15.38 11.53
C TYR A 371 -3.82 -14.63 12.84
N LEU A 372 -4.16 -13.34 12.89
CA LEU A 372 -3.99 -12.47 14.07
C LEU A 372 -2.54 -12.38 14.61
N GLY A 373 -1.53 -12.68 13.80
CA GLY A 373 -0.16 -12.85 14.26
C GLY A 373 0.07 -14.03 15.22
N LEU A 374 -0.87 -14.98 15.31
CA LEU A 374 -0.78 -16.15 16.20
C LEU A 374 -0.16 -17.37 15.51
N PHE A 375 -0.53 -17.61 14.26
CA PHE A 375 0.01 -18.68 13.42
C PHE A 375 -0.11 -18.30 11.95
N PHE A 376 0.70 -18.94 11.12
CA PHE A 376 0.76 -18.69 9.69
C PHE A 376 0.16 -19.86 8.91
N VAL A 377 -0.57 -19.56 7.85
CA VAL A 377 -1.16 -20.56 6.94
C VAL A 377 -0.48 -20.44 5.59
N TYR A 378 -0.08 -21.59 5.03
CA TYR A 378 0.56 -21.70 3.72
C TYR A 378 0.09 -22.96 3.01
N TYR A 379 -0.24 -22.84 1.72
CA TYR A 379 -0.48 -23.97 0.81
C TYR A 379 -0.26 -23.55 -0.65
N THR A 380 -0.08 -24.52 -1.54
CA THR A 380 0.14 -24.26 -2.97
C THR A 380 -1.13 -23.71 -3.64
N GLU A 381 -0.96 -22.98 -4.74
CA GLU A 381 -2.09 -22.47 -5.54
C GLU A 381 -3.06 -23.59 -5.96
N THR A 382 -2.56 -24.74 -6.41
CA THR A 382 -3.40 -25.89 -6.77
C THR A 382 -4.23 -26.39 -5.59
N THR A 383 -3.64 -26.50 -4.40
CA THR A 383 -4.39 -26.84 -3.19
C THR A 383 -5.46 -25.78 -2.89
N GLY A 384 -5.14 -24.50 -3.08
CA GLY A 384 -6.11 -23.41 -2.95
C GLY A 384 -7.32 -23.56 -3.87
N ILE A 385 -7.09 -23.83 -5.15
CA ILE A 385 -8.15 -24.05 -6.15
C ILE A 385 -9.05 -25.22 -5.71
N VAL A 386 -8.46 -26.35 -5.31
CA VAL A 386 -9.21 -27.52 -4.85
C VAL A 386 -10.04 -27.19 -3.61
N LEU A 387 -9.44 -26.55 -2.61
CA LEU A 387 -10.12 -26.16 -1.37
C LEU A 387 -11.28 -25.20 -1.65
N ASN A 388 -11.07 -24.17 -2.47
CA ASN A 388 -12.09 -23.18 -2.84
C ASN A 388 -13.31 -23.87 -3.48
N CYS A 389 -13.07 -24.72 -4.50
CA CYS A 389 -14.12 -25.43 -5.20
C CYS A 389 -14.85 -26.44 -4.30
N CYS A 390 -14.11 -27.29 -3.57
CA CYS A 390 -14.71 -28.30 -2.71
C CYS A 390 -15.54 -27.70 -1.57
N ILE A 391 -15.03 -26.67 -0.89
CA ILE A 391 -15.72 -26.00 0.22
C ILE A 391 -16.94 -25.22 -0.29
N ALA A 392 -16.83 -24.53 -1.44
CA ALA A 392 -17.97 -23.85 -2.05
C ALA A 392 -19.09 -24.84 -2.41
N VAL A 393 -18.78 -25.95 -3.08
CA VAL A 393 -19.75 -26.98 -3.45
C VAL A 393 -20.35 -27.65 -2.22
N ALA A 394 -19.53 -28.05 -1.24
CA ALA A 394 -20.02 -28.64 0.01
C ALA A 394 -20.98 -27.70 0.75
N SER A 395 -20.65 -26.41 0.80
CA SER A 395 -21.51 -25.39 1.41
C SER A 395 -22.85 -25.25 0.68
N LEU A 396 -22.86 -25.27 -0.66
CA LEU A 396 -24.10 -25.27 -1.46
C LEU A 396 -24.95 -26.51 -1.20
N VAL A 397 -24.32 -27.69 -1.09
CA VAL A 397 -25.02 -28.94 -0.74
C VAL A 397 -25.64 -28.85 0.66
N LEU A 398 -24.91 -28.33 1.65
CA LEU A 398 -25.44 -28.13 3.01
C LEU A 398 -26.63 -27.17 3.04
N VAL A 399 -26.59 -26.09 2.26
CA VAL A 399 -27.73 -25.16 2.09
C VAL A 399 -28.94 -25.93 1.54
N VAL A 400 -28.77 -26.70 0.47
CA VAL A 400 -29.87 -27.50 -0.12
C VAL A 400 -30.43 -28.50 0.88
N CYS A 401 -29.57 -29.23 1.61
CA CYS A 401 -29.99 -30.16 2.66
C CYS A 401 -30.79 -29.47 3.77
N SER A 402 -30.35 -28.28 4.22
CA SER A 402 -31.07 -27.49 5.22
C SER A 402 -32.43 -27.01 4.72
N LEU A 403 -32.53 -26.54 3.47
CA LEU A 403 -33.81 -26.13 2.87
C LEU A 403 -34.77 -27.31 2.71
N LEU A 404 -34.27 -28.50 2.32
CA LEU A 404 -35.06 -29.73 2.24
C LEU A 404 -35.62 -30.14 3.60
N ARG A 405 -34.80 -30.09 4.65
CA ARG A 405 -35.24 -30.36 6.03
C ARG A 405 -36.29 -29.35 6.47
N MET A 406 -36.08 -28.07 6.19
CA MET A 406 -37.01 -27.00 6.55
C MET A 406 -38.40 -27.19 5.92
N GLY A 407 -38.46 -27.62 4.66
CA GLY A 407 -39.72 -27.95 3.98
C GLY A 407 -40.44 -29.14 4.63
N ARG A 408 -39.69 -30.19 5.02
CA ARG A 408 -40.24 -31.37 5.71
C ARG A 408 -40.79 -31.03 7.09
N GLU A 409 -40.04 -30.30 7.91
CA GLU A 409 -40.44 -29.93 9.29
C GLU A 409 -41.59 -28.91 9.33
N SER A 410 -41.71 -28.08 8.29
CA SER A 410 -42.76 -27.06 8.22
C SER A 410 -44.03 -27.54 7.50
N ASP A 411 -44.07 -28.79 7.00
CA ASP A 411 -45.12 -29.34 6.14
C ASP A 411 -45.43 -28.46 4.90
N VAL A 412 -44.40 -27.82 4.32
CA VAL A 412 -44.52 -26.95 3.15
C VAL A 412 -43.86 -27.57 1.91
N SER A 413 -44.47 -27.38 0.73
CA SER A 413 -43.89 -27.88 -0.52
C SER A 413 -42.56 -27.20 -0.86
N MET A 414 -41.62 -27.97 -1.43
CA MET A 414 -40.30 -27.46 -1.82
C MET A 414 -40.37 -26.30 -2.80
N GLY A 415 -41.36 -26.26 -3.69
CA GLY A 415 -41.55 -25.14 -4.61
C GLY A 415 -41.75 -23.80 -3.88
N ARG A 416 -42.51 -23.79 -2.78
CA ARG A 416 -42.73 -22.57 -1.99
C ARG A 416 -41.47 -22.16 -1.22
N VAL A 417 -40.78 -23.12 -0.60
CA VAL A 417 -39.50 -22.88 0.11
C VAL A 417 -38.47 -22.26 -0.85
N SER A 418 -38.35 -22.80 -2.07
CA SER A 418 -37.46 -22.27 -3.09
C SER A 418 -37.83 -20.85 -3.54
N ILE A 419 -39.11 -20.52 -3.67
CA ILE A 419 -39.56 -19.15 -3.99
C ILE A 419 -39.16 -18.17 -2.88
N TRP A 420 -39.41 -18.51 -1.61
CA TRP A 420 -39.00 -17.64 -0.50
C TRP A 420 -37.49 -17.49 -0.41
N PHE A 421 -36.75 -18.58 -0.62
CA PHE A 421 -35.29 -18.53 -0.65
C PHE A 421 -34.79 -17.64 -1.80
N ALA A 422 -35.38 -17.74 -3.01
CA ALA A 422 -35.02 -16.88 -4.13
C ALA A 422 -35.31 -15.39 -3.87
N ILE A 423 -36.44 -15.07 -3.22
CA ILE A 423 -36.75 -13.69 -2.78
C ILE A 423 -35.71 -13.21 -1.78
N ILE A 424 -35.40 -14.00 -0.75
CA ILE A 424 -34.40 -13.66 0.28
C ILE A 424 -33.02 -13.50 -0.33
N LEU A 425 -32.63 -14.37 -1.27
CA LEU A 425 -31.38 -14.26 -2.01
C LEU A 425 -31.31 -12.96 -2.82
N GLY A 426 -32.37 -12.61 -3.55
CA GLY A 426 -32.45 -11.33 -4.27
C GLY A 426 -32.38 -10.11 -3.35
N LEU A 427 -33.05 -10.15 -2.20
CA LEU A 427 -32.98 -9.10 -1.19
C LEU A 427 -31.60 -9.02 -0.52
N HIS A 428 -30.91 -10.14 -0.35
CA HIS A 428 -29.56 -10.19 0.19
C HIS A 428 -28.53 -9.63 -0.80
N VAL A 429 -28.69 -9.91 -2.09
CA VAL A 429 -27.89 -9.27 -3.16
C VAL A 429 -28.12 -7.76 -3.17
N LEU A 430 -29.37 -7.31 -3.05
CA LEU A 430 -29.68 -5.88 -2.87
C LEU A 430 -29.02 -5.32 -1.60
N GLY A 431 -29.03 -6.08 -0.50
CA GLY A 431 -28.34 -5.73 0.74
C GLY A 431 -26.83 -5.56 0.57
N MET A 432 -26.17 -6.46 -0.18
CA MET A 432 -24.76 -6.32 -0.55
C MET A 432 -24.54 -5.04 -1.35
N ILE A 433 -25.36 -4.77 -2.37
CA ILE A 433 -25.25 -3.55 -3.19
C ILE A 433 -25.38 -2.30 -2.31
N LEU A 434 -26.33 -2.26 -1.37
CA LEU A 434 -26.48 -1.14 -0.45
C LEU A 434 -25.36 -1.07 0.59
N SER A 435 -24.83 -2.21 1.04
CA SER A 435 -23.70 -2.28 1.96
C SER A 435 -22.45 -1.63 1.36
N LEU A 436 -22.26 -1.75 0.05
CA LEU A 436 -21.20 -1.06 -0.70
C LEU A 436 -21.61 0.38 -1.04
N GLY A 437 -22.85 0.57 -1.47
CA GLY A 437 -23.35 1.85 -2.00
C GLY A 437 -23.56 2.96 -0.96
N LEU A 438 -24.03 2.65 0.25
CA LEU A 438 -24.28 3.66 1.28
C LEU A 438 -22.98 4.31 1.81
N PRO A 439 -21.90 3.56 2.11
CA PRO A 439 -20.61 4.16 2.45
C PRO A 439 -20.02 5.00 1.30
N LEU A 440 -20.13 4.52 0.06
CA LEU A 440 -19.67 5.28 -1.11
C LEU A 440 -20.47 6.57 -1.30
N LEU A 441 -21.79 6.52 -1.07
CA LEU A 441 -22.63 7.72 -1.07
C LEU A 441 -22.16 8.70 0.01
N MET A 442 -21.84 8.23 1.22
CA MET A 442 -21.28 9.08 2.27
C MET A 442 -19.97 9.75 1.83
N ALA A 443 -19.05 9.00 1.21
CA ALA A 443 -17.80 9.55 0.67
C ALA A 443 -18.04 10.64 -0.40
N VAL A 444 -19.01 10.44 -1.30
CA VAL A 444 -19.39 11.45 -2.30
C VAL A 444 -20.01 12.69 -1.64
N LEU A 445 -20.87 12.51 -0.63
CA LEU A 445 -21.50 13.63 0.08
C LEU A 445 -20.48 14.48 0.86
N PHE A 446 -19.49 13.84 1.48
CA PHE A 446 -18.42 14.54 2.19
C PHE A 446 -17.50 15.30 1.22
N ASP A 447 -17.15 14.71 0.07
CA ASP A 447 -16.36 15.38 -0.96
C ASP A 447 -17.11 16.56 -1.58
N ALA A 448 -18.41 16.40 -1.86
CA ALA A 448 -19.26 17.49 -2.33
C ALA A 448 -19.42 18.63 -1.30
N GLY A 449 -19.24 18.34 -0.02
CA GLY A 449 -19.26 19.31 1.07
C GLY A 449 -17.90 19.90 1.44
N ASP A 450 -16.84 19.63 0.67
CA ASP A 450 -15.44 19.97 0.97
C ASP A 450 -14.95 19.43 2.34
N ARG A 451 -15.41 18.23 2.71
CA ARG A 451 -15.10 17.53 3.95
C ARG A 451 -14.38 16.20 3.73
N SER A 452 -13.76 16.00 2.57
CA SER A 452 -12.92 14.82 2.30
C SER A 452 -11.83 14.67 3.34
N MET A 453 -11.43 13.42 3.59
CA MET A 453 -10.38 13.02 4.53
C MET A 453 -10.67 13.33 6.00
N THR A 454 -11.94 13.50 6.39
CA THR A 454 -12.28 13.86 7.78
C THR A 454 -11.80 12.84 8.83
N TYR A 455 -11.60 11.58 8.43
CA TYR A 455 -11.06 10.51 9.28
C TYR A 455 -9.53 10.55 9.41
N PHE A 456 -8.81 11.35 8.61
CA PHE A 456 -7.36 11.21 8.38
C PHE A 456 -6.52 11.24 9.67
N SER A 457 -6.82 12.14 10.62
CA SER A 457 -6.18 12.10 11.95
C SER A 457 -6.96 11.29 12.98
N ASN A 458 -8.28 11.21 12.82
CA ASN A 458 -9.20 10.57 13.75
C ASN A 458 -9.82 9.33 13.11
N ASN A 459 -8.97 8.32 12.92
CA ASN A 459 -9.28 7.10 12.15
C ASN A 459 -10.55 6.38 12.61
N TRP A 460 -10.93 6.51 13.89
CA TRP A 460 -12.15 5.91 14.45
C TRP A 460 -13.45 6.48 13.85
N LEU A 461 -13.42 7.65 13.19
CA LEU A 461 -14.59 8.25 12.54
C LEU A 461 -15.17 7.36 11.43
N VAL A 462 -14.34 6.51 10.79
CA VAL A 462 -14.82 5.57 9.75
C VAL A 462 -15.89 4.61 10.26
N ILE A 463 -15.96 4.38 11.59
CA ILE A 463 -16.98 3.53 12.21
C ILE A 463 -18.38 4.06 11.90
N GLY A 464 -18.67 5.32 12.23
CA GLY A 464 -19.99 5.90 11.99
C GLY A 464 -20.21 6.39 10.56
N LEU A 465 -19.14 6.79 9.87
CA LEU A 465 -19.21 7.34 8.50
C LEU A 465 -19.34 6.25 7.42
N PHE A 466 -18.70 5.09 7.60
CA PHE A 466 -18.64 4.05 6.57
C PHE A 466 -19.08 2.66 7.06
N ILE A 467 -18.61 2.19 8.24
CA ILE A 467 -18.94 0.84 8.73
C ILE A 467 -20.42 0.74 9.10
N VAL A 468 -20.96 1.68 9.87
CA VAL A 468 -22.38 1.67 10.26
C VAL A 468 -23.33 1.78 9.05
N PRO A 469 -23.10 2.67 8.07
CA PRO A 469 -23.86 2.67 6.82
C PRO A 469 -23.78 1.36 6.04
N ALA A 470 -22.63 0.69 6.02
CA ALA A 470 -22.51 -0.65 5.41
C ALA A 470 -23.41 -1.67 6.12
N ILE A 471 -23.39 -1.71 7.46
CA ILE A 471 -24.27 -2.58 8.27
C ILE A 471 -25.74 -2.29 7.96
N ILE A 472 -26.13 -1.01 7.91
CA ILE A 472 -27.50 -0.60 7.55
C ILE A 472 -27.87 -1.14 6.18
N GLY A 473 -27.02 -0.92 5.17
CA GLY A 473 -27.26 -1.38 3.80
C GLY A 473 -27.46 -2.89 3.71
N GLN A 474 -26.61 -3.65 4.40
CA GLN A 474 -26.65 -5.10 4.42
C GLN A 474 -27.96 -5.67 4.98
N ILE A 475 -28.52 -5.06 6.04
CA ILE A 475 -29.68 -5.61 6.75
C ILE A 475 -31.01 -4.98 6.35
N LEU A 476 -31.02 -3.78 5.75
CA LEU A 476 -32.22 -2.99 5.50
C LEU A 476 -33.26 -3.74 4.63
N PRO A 477 -32.92 -4.31 3.45
CA PRO A 477 -33.92 -4.97 2.60
C PRO A 477 -34.61 -6.15 3.28
N LEU A 478 -33.84 -7.00 3.97
CA LEU A 478 -34.37 -8.16 4.70
C LEU A 478 -35.23 -7.73 5.89
N THR A 479 -34.81 -6.72 6.63
CA THR A 479 -35.56 -6.19 7.77
C THR A 479 -36.91 -5.60 7.35
N LEU A 480 -36.94 -4.88 6.22
CA LEU A 480 -38.18 -4.37 5.64
C LEU A 480 -39.09 -5.51 5.19
N TYR A 481 -38.54 -6.52 4.50
CA TYR A 481 -39.32 -7.69 4.06
C TYR A 481 -39.97 -8.43 5.24
N TYR A 482 -39.19 -8.78 6.28
CA TYR A 482 -39.73 -9.46 7.47
C TYR A 482 -40.73 -8.63 8.28
N THR A 483 -40.66 -7.30 8.16
CA THR A 483 -41.58 -6.39 8.86
C THR A 483 -42.88 -6.17 8.08
N LEU A 484 -42.79 -6.03 6.75
CA LEU A 484 -43.92 -5.68 5.88
C LEU A 484 -44.68 -6.91 5.35
N LYS A 485 -44.00 -8.06 5.25
CA LYS A 485 -44.56 -9.32 4.75
C LYS A 485 -44.28 -10.47 5.73
N PRO A 486 -44.88 -10.45 6.94
CA PRO A 486 -44.77 -11.57 7.85
C PRO A 486 -45.37 -12.83 7.21
N ASN A 487 -44.70 -13.95 7.39
CA ASN A 487 -45.14 -15.26 6.90
C ASN A 487 -45.52 -16.14 8.09
N ASP A 488 -46.74 -16.65 8.08
CA ASP A 488 -47.23 -17.57 9.12
C ASP A 488 -47.03 -19.06 8.75
N GLU A 489 -46.64 -19.35 7.49
CA GLU A 489 -46.40 -20.72 7.00
C GLU A 489 -45.04 -21.29 7.46
N ILE A 490 -44.03 -20.44 7.69
CA ILE A 490 -42.69 -20.83 8.17
C ILE A 490 -42.31 -20.04 9.42
N SER A 491 -41.56 -20.65 10.33
CA SER A 491 -41.09 -20.00 11.55
C SER A 491 -40.13 -18.83 11.25
N HIS A 492 -40.14 -17.79 12.09
CA HIS A 492 -39.23 -16.65 11.95
C HIS A 492 -37.74 -17.06 11.99
N PRO A 493 -37.29 -17.99 12.85
CA PRO A 493 -35.91 -18.50 12.81
C PRO A 493 -35.52 -19.15 11.47
N ASN A 494 -36.45 -19.86 10.83
CA ASN A 494 -36.21 -20.48 9.52
C ASN A 494 -36.01 -19.41 8.41
N HIS A 495 -36.72 -18.29 8.48
CA HIS A 495 -36.46 -17.15 7.59
C HIS A 495 -35.06 -16.56 7.79
N ILE A 496 -34.57 -16.49 9.03
CA ILE A 496 -33.22 -16.01 9.33
C ILE A 496 -32.17 -17.02 8.83
N HIS A 497 -32.38 -18.33 9.03
CA HIS A 497 -31.54 -19.36 8.40
C HIS A 497 -31.43 -19.18 6.89
N MET A 498 -32.55 -18.93 6.20
CA MET A 498 -32.52 -18.65 4.75
C MET A 498 -31.66 -17.43 4.41
N SER A 499 -31.65 -16.37 5.23
CA SER A 499 -30.80 -15.20 4.98
C SER A 499 -29.31 -15.52 5.14
N LEU A 500 -28.93 -16.32 6.12
CA LEU A 500 -27.55 -16.78 6.30
C LEU A 500 -27.14 -17.71 5.15
N HIS A 501 -28.03 -18.60 4.73
CA HIS A 501 -27.83 -19.44 3.54
C HIS A 501 -27.68 -18.61 2.26
N ALA A 502 -28.41 -17.51 2.11
CA ALA A 502 -28.25 -16.60 0.97
C ALA A 502 -26.86 -15.95 0.95
N HIS A 503 -26.34 -15.53 2.11
CA HIS A 503 -24.96 -15.05 2.22
C HIS A 503 -23.94 -16.14 1.87
N CYS A 504 -24.16 -17.37 2.34
CA CYS A 504 -23.34 -18.54 2.01
C CYS A 504 -23.32 -18.82 0.49
N VAL A 505 -24.48 -18.84 -0.17
CA VAL A 505 -24.57 -19.02 -1.63
C VAL A 505 -23.80 -17.92 -2.36
N LEU A 506 -23.96 -16.67 -1.95
CA LEU A 506 -23.25 -15.54 -2.55
C LEU A 506 -21.73 -15.67 -2.40
N LEU A 507 -21.23 -16.01 -1.21
CA LEU A 507 -19.79 -16.24 -1.00
C LEU A 507 -19.27 -17.45 -1.79
N SER A 508 -20.04 -18.53 -1.92
CA SER A 508 -19.67 -19.68 -2.77
C SER A 508 -19.54 -19.28 -4.23
N LEU A 509 -20.45 -18.44 -4.75
CA LEU A 509 -20.38 -17.95 -6.13
C LEU A 509 -19.18 -17.03 -6.33
N ILE A 510 -18.94 -16.10 -5.40
CA ILE A 510 -17.75 -15.23 -5.43
C ILE A 510 -16.49 -16.08 -5.40
N ALA A 511 -16.39 -17.07 -4.53
CA ALA A 511 -15.23 -17.96 -4.44
C ALA A 511 -14.95 -18.67 -5.77
N ILE A 512 -15.99 -19.23 -6.42
CA ILE A 512 -15.87 -19.93 -7.70
C ILE A 512 -15.46 -18.96 -8.82
N ILE A 513 -16.10 -17.79 -8.91
CA ILE A 513 -15.82 -16.78 -9.94
C ILE A 513 -14.38 -16.27 -9.80
N LEU A 514 -13.98 -15.88 -8.59
CA LEU A 514 -12.64 -15.36 -8.33
C LEU A 514 -11.56 -16.44 -8.57
N THR A 515 -11.84 -17.71 -8.23
CA THR A 515 -10.94 -18.83 -8.55
C THR A 515 -10.84 -19.06 -10.06
N ALA A 516 -11.95 -18.90 -10.80
CA ALA A 516 -11.98 -19.11 -12.25
C ALA A 516 -11.21 -18.04 -13.04
N ILE A 517 -10.99 -16.85 -12.47
CA ILE A 517 -10.13 -15.80 -13.04
C ILE A 517 -8.70 -15.85 -12.49
N SER A 518 -8.31 -16.96 -11.87
CA SER A 518 -6.96 -17.22 -11.33
C SER A 518 -6.51 -16.25 -10.23
N LEU A 519 -7.44 -15.74 -9.42
CA LEU A 519 -7.09 -15.06 -8.18
C LEU A 519 -6.92 -16.04 -7.02
N ARG A 520 -6.05 -15.68 -6.08
CA ARG A 520 -5.72 -16.41 -4.86
C ARG A 520 -6.43 -15.86 -3.62
N THR A 521 -6.93 -14.62 -3.66
CA THR A 521 -7.86 -14.04 -2.67
C THR A 521 -9.18 -14.79 -2.40
N PRO A 522 -9.70 -15.77 -3.18
CA PRO A 522 -10.90 -16.52 -2.79
C PRO A 522 -10.79 -17.26 -1.44
N TYR A 523 -9.58 -17.44 -0.89
CA TYR A 523 -9.40 -17.97 0.46
C TYR A 523 -10.16 -17.18 1.53
N LEU A 524 -10.42 -15.88 1.30
CA LEU A 524 -11.27 -15.06 2.16
C LEU A 524 -12.70 -15.61 2.23
N CYS A 525 -13.27 -16.00 1.09
CA CYS A 525 -14.58 -16.63 1.05
C CYS A 525 -14.54 -18.02 1.73
N MET A 526 -13.48 -18.78 1.48
CA MET A 526 -13.27 -20.10 2.09
C MET A 526 -13.28 -20.02 3.62
N MET A 527 -12.60 -19.03 4.22
CA MET A 527 -12.60 -18.81 5.67
C MET A 527 -14.04 -18.72 6.19
N SER A 528 -14.87 -17.84 5.64
CA SER A 528 -16.26 -17.69 6.09
C SER A 528 -17.11 -18.94 5.84
N LEU A 529 -16.96 -19.57 4.67
CA LEU A 529 -17.71 -20.76 4.25
C LEU A 529 -17.41 -21.97 5.13
N LEU A 530 -16.15 -22.18 5.51
CA LEU A 530 -15.73 -23.30 6.36
C LEU A 530 -16.42 -23.22 7.74
N PHE A 531 -16.35 -22.06 8.41
CA PHE A 531 -16.94 -21.89 9.74
C PHE A 531 -18.46 -21.88 9.72
N TYR A 532 -19.08 -21.26 8.70
CA TYR A 532 -20.55 -21.29 8.56
C TYR A 532 -21.06 -22.69 8.18
N GLY A 533 -20.44 -23.34 7.19
CA GLY A 533 -20.77 -24.70 6.78
C GLY A 533 -20.61 -25.70 7.91
N GLY A 534 -19.55 -25.58 8.72
CA GLY A 534 -19.36 -26.36 9.95
C GLY A 534 -20.50 -26.17 10.94
N ALA A 535 -20.93 -24.93 11.18
CA ALA A 535 -22.07 -24.62 12.04
C ALA A 535 -23.37 -25.27 11.52
N VAL A 536 -23.64 -25.17 10.22
CA VAL A 536 -24.82 -25.79 9.58
C VAL A 536 -24.76 -27.31 9.71
N LEU A 537 -23.62 -27.93 9.40
CA LEU A 537 -23.43 -29.38 9.50
C LEU A 537 -23.69 -29.89 10.93
N ILE A 538 -23.08 -29.26 11.93
CA ILE A 538 -23.28 -29.64 13.34
C ILE A 538 -24.74 -29.43 13.75
N ASN A 539 -25.37 -28.32 13.35
CA ASN A 539 -26.79 -28.07 13.65
C ASN A 539 -27.71 -29.14 13.04
N LEU A 540 -27.44 -29.57 11.80
CA LEU A 540 -28.19 -30.63 11.13
C LEU A 540 -27.99 -31.99 11.82
N LEU A 541 -26.76 -32.36 12.18
CA LEU A 541 -26.44 -33.63 12.82
C LEU A 541 -26.94 -33.72 14.27
N SER A 542 -26.83 -32.64 15.04
CA SER A 542 -27.20 -32.59 16.47
C SER A 542 -28.68 -32.33 16.73
N THR A 543 -29.49 -32.13 15.68
CA THR A 543 -30.90 -31.67 15.75
C THR A 543 -31.11 -30.31 16.44
N LEU A 544 -30.03 -29.59 16.77
CA LEU A 544 -30.11 -28.21 17.28
C LEU A 544 -30.73 -27.26 16.27
N HIS A 545 -30.70 -27.59 14.97
CA HIS A 545 -31.40 -26.87 13.91
C HIS A 545 -32.88 -26.62 14.22
N ASP A 546 -33.53 -27.55 14.92
CA ASP A 546 -34.96 -27.50 15.23
C ASP A 546 -35.24 -26.86 16.62
N ARG A 547 -34.18 -26.39 17.32
CA ARG A 547 -34.24 -25.74 18.64
C ARG A 547 -33.70 -24.31 18.57
N ASP A 548 -34.13 -23.42 19.46
CA ASP A 548 -33.71 -22.00 19.46
C ASP A 548 -32.20 -21.75 19.71
N TYR A 549 -31.41 -22.80 20.01
CA TYR A 549 -29.99 -22.71 20.33
C TYR A 549 -29.05 -22.75 19.10
N TRP A 550 -29.55 -23.03 17.89
CA TRP A 550 -28.73 -23.11 16.67
C TRP A 550 -27.90 -21.84 16.43
N VAL A 551 -28.44 -20.68 16.83
CA VAL A 551 -27.82 -19.37 16.60
C VAL A 551 -26.57 -19.18 17.45
N LEU A 552 -26.52 -19.75 18.66
CA LEU A 552 -25.34 -19.67 19.52
C LEU A 552 -24.15 -20.36 18.86
N LEU A 553 -24.40 -21.54 18.26
CA LEU A 553 -23.36 -22.26 17.55
C LEU A 553 -22.83 -21.45 16.36
N VAL A 554 -23.72 -20.88 15.55
CA VAL A 554 -23.32 -19.99 14.45
C VAL A 554 -22.49 -18.82 14.97
N GLN A 555 -22.95 -18.12 16.02
CA GLN A 555 -22.22 -16.98 16.58
C GLN A 555 -20.82 -17.37 17.07
N VAL A 556 -20.68 -18.49 17.80
CA VAL A 556 -19.38 -18.95 18.31
C VAL A 556 -18.42 -19.28 17.17
N LEU A 557 -18.86 -20.02 16.15
CA LEU A 557 -18.01 -20.35 15.00
C LEU A 557 -17.68 -19.11 14.16
N GLN A 558 -18.58 -18.12 14.10
CA GLN A 558 -18.33 -16.86 13.39
C GLN A 558 -17.40 -15.88 14.12
N LEU A 559 -17.01 -16.15 15.39
CA LEU A 559 -15.97 -15.36 16.06
C LEU A 559 -14.64 -15.44 15.29
N VAL A 560 -14.30 -16.62 14.76
CA VAL A 560 -13.04 -16.85 14.05
C VAL A 560 -12.93 -16.01 12.77
N PRO A 561 -13.87 -16.06 11.81
CA PRO A 561 -13.84 -15.19 10.63
C PRO A 561 -13.99 -13.71 11.01
N PHE A 562 -14.84 -13.34 11.97
CA PHE A 562 -14.98 -11.95 12.41
C PHE A 562 -13.64 -11.34 12.85
N LEU A 563 -12.94 -12.02 13.76
CA LEU A 563 -11.65 -11.55 14.27
C LEU A 563 -10.62 -11.43 13.13
N TYR A 564 -10.57 -12.42 12.24
CA TYR A 564 -9.66 -12.43 11.10
C TYR A 564 -9.91 -11.26 10.14
N PHE A 565 -11.15 -11.04 9.71
CA PHE A 565 -11.46 -9.95 8.79
C PHE A 565 -11.25 -8.60 9.45
N CYS A 566 -11.62 -8.44 10.72
CA CYS A 566 -11.30 -7.21 11.44
C CYS A 566 -9.79 -6.93 11.46
N TYR A 567 -8.96 -7.94 11.68
CA TYR A 567 -7.49 -7.81 11.64
C TYR A 567 -6.97 -7.47 10.24
N LEU A 568 -7.43 -8.18 9.21
CA LEU A 568 -7.03 -7.98 7.83
C LEU A 568 -7.42 -6.58 7.32
N PHE A 569 -8.68 -6.18 7.48
CA PHE A 569 -9.15 -4.87 7.01
C PHE A 569 -8.61 -3.73 7.87
N TYR A 570 -8.32 -3.95 9.15
CA TYR A 570 -7.60 -2.97 9.96
C TYR A 570 -6.18 -2.73 9.45
N THR A 571 -5.48 -3.79 9.00
CA THR A 571 -4.17 -3.68 8.33
C THR A 571 -4.25 -2.75 7.13
N PHE A 572 -5.21 -2.98 6.23
CA PHE A 572 -5.38 -2.12 5.04
C PHE A 572 -5.75 -0.69 5.42
N LEU A 573 -6.63 -0.48 6.39
CA LEU A 573 -6.95 0.88 6.85
C LEU A 573 -5.70 1.61 7.37
N LEU A 574 -4.84 0.96 8.16
CA LEU A 574 -3.61 1.56 8.65
C LEU A 574 -2.61 1.93 7.54
N VAL A 575 -2.52 1.13 6.48
CA VAL A 575 -1.70 1.44 5.30
C VAL A 575 -2.30 2.62 4.52
N PHE A 576 -3.59 2.55 4.24
CA PHE A 576 -4.24 3.49 3.32
C PHE A 576 -4.55 4.85 3.93
N PHE A 577 -4.78 4.96 5.24
CA PHE A 577 -5.04 6.26 5.88
C PHE A 577 -3.93 7.30 5.58
N PRO A 578 -2.65 7.07 5.91
CA PRO A 578 -1.59 8.03 5.59
C PRO A 578 -1.31 8.12 4.10
N MET A 579 -1.35 7.00 3.36
CA MET A 579 -1.08 6.98 1.92
C MET A 579 -2.03 7.87 1.12
N LEU A 580 -3.30 7.95 1.52
CA LEU A 580 -4.30 8.78 0.86
C LEU A 580 -4.10 10.29 1.08
N GLY A 581 -3.31 10.69 2.08
CA GLY A 581 -2.82 12.07 2.23
C GLY A 581 -1.65 12.42 1.32
N ARG A 582 -1.24 11.50 0.43
CA ARG A 582 -0.17 11.69 -0.57
C ARG A 582 -0.45 11.00 -1.91
N PHE A 583 -1.72 10.67 -2.18
CA PHE A 583 -2.13 9.97 -3.40
C PHE A 583 -2.43 10.94 -4.57
N GLY A 584 -2.33 12.24 -4.31
CA GLY A 584 -2.74 13.31 -5.21
C GLY A 584 -4.24 13.60 -5.13
N HIS A 585 -4.67 14.62 -5.87
CA HIS A 585 -6.03 15.13 -5.84
C HIS A 585 -6.96 14.51 -6.89
N GLY A 586 -6.42 13.69 -7.81
CA GLY A 586 -7.16 13.14 -8.96
C GLY A 586 -8.19 12.06 -8.61
N THR A 587 -8.07 11.47 -7.42
CA THR A 587 -8.98 10.42 -6.92
C THR A 587 -9.53 10.84 -5.57
N ASN A 588 -10.81 10.61 -5.32
CA ASN A 588 -11.40 10.87 -4.01
C ASN A 588 -10.94 9.76 -3.01
N PRO A 589 -10.13 10.09 -1.99
CA PRO A 589 -9.60 9.12 -1.05
C PRO A 589 -10.68 8.43 -0.22
N ASP A 590 -11.77 9.14 0.08
CA ASP A 590 -12.86 8.63 0.91
C ASP A 590 -13.59 7.48 0.24
N LEU A 591 -13.61 7.42 -1.10
CA LEU A 591 -14.18 6.28 -1.84
C LEU A 591 -13.43 4.98 -1.54
N LEU A 592 -12.08 5.05 -1.48
CA LEU A 592 -11.26 3.87 -1.22
C LEU A 592 -11.43 3.38 0.22
N ILE A 593 -11.38 4.30 1.21
CA ILE A 593 -11.62 3.95 2.62
C ILE A 593 -13.04 3.44 2.84
N ALA A 594 -14.04 4.05 2.21
CA ALA A 594 -15.42 3.59 2.27
C ALA A 594 -15.56 2.17 1.69
N LEU A 595 -14.89 1.88 0.57
CA LEU A 595 -14.88 0.55 -0.05
C LEU A 595 -14.21 -0.49 0.86
N ILE A 596 -13.03 -0.19 1.42
CA ILE A 596 -12.33 -1.08 2.37
C ILE A 596 -13.22 -1.37 3.58
N CYS A 597 -13.84 -0.33 4.17
CA CYS A 597 -14.78 -0.49 5.28
C CYS A 597 -16.00 -1.33 4.90
N ALA A 598 -16.56 -1.12 3.71
CA ALA A 598 -17.75 -1.81 3.24
C ALA A 598 -17.49 -3.30 2.96
N VAL A 599 -16.39 -3.61 2.26
CA VAL A 599 -15.97 -5.00 1.99
C VAL A 599 -15.60 -5.69 3.30
N GLY A 600 -14.86 -5.01 4.19
CA GLY A 600 -14.53 -5.54 5.51
C GLY A 600 -15.77 -5.82 6.36
N THR A 601 -16.76 -4.94 6.33
CA THR A 601 -18.06 -5.16 7.00
C THR A 601 -18.80 -6.35 6.41
N PHE A 602 -18.83 -6.47 5.08
CA PHE A 602 -19.52 -7.56 4.39
C PHE A 602 -18.94 -8.93 4.77
N PHE A 603 -17.61 -9.06 4.87
CA PHE A 603 -16.96 -10.31 5.30
C PHE A 603 -17.06 -10.53 6.82
N ALA A 604 -16.74 -9.53 7.64
CA ALA A 604 -16.69 -9.67 9.09
C ALA A 604 -18.08 -9.88 9.72
N LEU A 605 -19.10 -9.20 9.19
CA LEU A 605 -20.46 -9.20 9.74
C LEU A 605 -21.49 -9.86 8.80
N GLY A 606 -21.05 -10.45 7.69
CA GLY A 606 -21.85 -11.21 6.71
C GLY A 606 -22.93 -12.11 7.31
N PHE A 607 -22.50 -12.98 8.22
CA PHE A 607 -23.35 -13.97 8.91
C PHE A 607 -23.88 -13.50 10.27
N VAL A 608 -23.48 -12.30 10.72
CA VAL A 608 -23.79 -11.77 12.05
C VAL A 608 -24.85 -10.67 11.98
N ALA A 609 -24.69 -9.71 11.07
CA ALA A 609 -25.60 -8.58 10.92
C ALA A 609 -27.07 -9.00 10.66
N PRO A 610 -27.37 -10.03 9.83
CA PRO A 610 -28.75 -10.50 9.66
C PRO A 610 -29.43 -10.95 10.97
N LEU A 611 -28.66 -11.37 11.98
CA LEU A 611 -29.17 -11.81 13.29
C LEU A 611 -29.83 -10.68 14.09
N ILE A 612 -29.65 -9.41 13.71
CA ILE A 612 -30.41 -8.27 14.26
C ILE A 612 -31.93 -8.52 14.12
N ASN A 613 -32.34 -9.26 13.09
CA ASN A 613 -33.75 -9.62 12.88
C ASN A 613 -34.31 -10.65 13.88
N ILE A 614 -33.50 -11.25 14.76
CA ILE A 614 -33.97 -12.10 15.86
C ILE A 614 -34.69 -11.26 16.94
N PHE A 615 -34.25 -10.03 17.14
CA PHE A 615 -34.82 -9.13 18.14
C PHE A 615 -36.21 -8.64 17.72
N ARG A 616 -37.04 -8.32 18.72
CA ARG A 616 -38.30 -7.59 18.51
C ARG A 616 -37.97 -6.20 17.96
N TRP A 617 -38.82 -5.70 17.07
CA TRP A 617 -38.67 -4.38 16.47
C TRP A 617 -37.26 -4.05 15.93
N PRO A 618 -36.71 -4.86 15.00
CA PRO A 618 -35.37 -4.63 14.43
C PRO A 618 -35.23 -3.26 13.75
N LYS A 619 -36.35 -2.66 13.32
CA LYS A 619 -36.42 -1.26 12.86
C LYS A 619 -35.91 -0.22 13.86
N LEU A 620 -36.01 -0.47 15.18
CA LEU A 620 -35.45 0.42 16.20
C LEU A 620 -33.93 0.33 16.26
N ALA A 621 -33.35 -0.86 16.05
CA ALA A 621 -31.90 -1.01 15.92
C ALA A 621 -31.39 -0.29 14.68
N LEU A 622 -32.09 -0.40 13.55
CA LEU A 622 -31.78 0.37 12.33
C LEU A 622 -31.87 1.88 12.54
N LEU A 623 -32.91 2.36 13.23
CA LEU A 623 -33.02 3.78 13.61
C LEU A 623 -31.85 4.21 14.50
N GLY A 624 -31.48 3.39 15.49
CA GLY A 624 -30.32 3.65 16.35
C GLY A 624 -29.01 3.74 15.58
N LEU A 625 -28.77 2.83 14.63
CA LEU A 625 -27.61 2.89 13.74
C LEU A 625 -27.62 4.17 12.88
N GLY A 626 -28.79 4.58 12.36
CA GLY A 626 -28.94 5.84 11.64
C GLY A 626 -28.62 7.07 12.50
N VAL A 627 -29.02 7.06 13.79
CA VAL A 627 -28.66 8.10 14.76
C VAL A 627 -27.16 8.10 15.03
N VAL A 628 -26.51 6.93 15.14
CA VAL A 628 -25.05 6.83 15.29
C VAL A 628 -24.34 7.45 14.08
N THR A 629 -24.73 7.11 12.85
CA THR A 629 -24.18 7.75 11.65
C THR A 629 -24.37 9.25 11.67
N PHE A 630 -25.56 9.76 12.04
CA PHE A 630 -25.81 11.19 12.15
C PHE A 630 -24.88 11.86 13.18
N ILE A 631 -24.71 11.28 14.37
CA ILE A 631 -23.82 11.81 15.41
C ILE A 631 -22.38 11.88 14.89
N PHE A 632 -21.88 10.81 14.26
CA PHE A 632 -20.54 10.79 13.70
C PHE A 632 -20.37 11.81 12.58
N SER A 633 -21.36 12.00 11.73
CA SER A 633 -21.34 13.06 10.72
C SER A 633 -21.25 14.45 11.35
N MET A 634 -21.97 14.70 12.45
CA MET A 634 -21.87 15.99 13.17
C MET A 634 -20.49 16.18 13.81
N ILE A 635 -19.89 15.12 14.36
CA ILE A 635 -18.51 15.18 14.88
C ILE A 635 -17.51 15.43 13.74
N ALA A 636 -17.67 14.77 12.60
CA ALA A 636 -16.80 14.93 11.43
C ALA A 636 -16.86 16.35 10.82
N VAL A 637 -17.99 17.06 10.96
CA VAL A 637 -18.09 18.45 10.50
C VAL A 637 -17.43 19.45 11.49
N SER A 638 -17.16 19.03 12.72
CA SER A 638 -16.45 19.83 13.74
C SER A 638 -14.92 19.83 13.56
N GLU A 639 -14.19 20.51 14.43
CA GLU A 639 -12.71 20.50 14.45
C GLU A 639 -12.11 19.09 14.60
N VAL A 640 -12.85 18.15 15.18
CA VAL A 640 -12.42 16.75 15.25
C VAL A 640 -12.18 16.18 13.85
N GLY A 641 -13.02 16.55 12.89
CA GLY A 641 -12.89 16.11 11.51
C GLY A 641 -11.98 16.98 10.65
N PHE A 642 -11.28 17.97 11.22
CA PHE A 642 -10.16 18.59 10.52
C PHE A 642 -9.07 17.53 10.29
N PRO A 643 -8.60 17.32 9.04
CA PRO A 643 -7.75 16.19 8.71
C PRO A 643 -6.36 16.25 9.35
N TYR A 644 -5.73 17.42 9.51
CA TYR A 644 -4.29 17.49 9.81
C TYR A 644 -3.96 17.80 11.27
N ARG A 645 -2.82 17.31 11.77
CA ARG A 645 -2.25 17.66 13.08
C ARG A 645 -0.74 17.88 12.95
N ALA A 646 -0.22 18.84 13.71
CA ALA A 646 1.21 19.08 13.80
C ALA A 646 1.96 17.80 14.21
N LYS A 647 3.07 17.51 13.52
CA LYS A 647 4.01 16.40 13.76
C LYS A 647 3.50 14.98 13.54
N THR A 648 2.22 14.69 13.78
CA THR A 648 1.69 13.32 13.76
C THR A 648 0.97 12.94 12.46
N SER A 649 0.32 13.91 11.80
CA SER A 649 -0.53 13.67 10.63
C SER A 649 -0.64 14.96 9.83
N VAL A 650 0.51 15.40 9.31
CA VAL A 650 0.66 16.69 8.64
C VAL A 650 0.04 16.70 7.24
N MET A 651 -0.38 17.89 6.81
CA MET A 651 -0.62 18.20 5.42
C MET A 651 0.73 18.25 4.70
N ARG A 652 0.84 17.60 3.53
CA ARG A 652 2.08 17.59 2.76
C ARG A 652 1.98 18.53 1.57
N ILE A 653 2.94 19.43 1.48
CA ILE A 653 2.97 20.47 0.45
C ILE A 653 4.33 20.42 -0.20
N HIS A 654 4.36 20.17 -1.51
CA HIS A 654 5.59 20.27 -2.27
C HIS A 654 5.53 21.51 -3.14
N PHE A 655 6.60 22.31 -3.13
CA PHE A 655 6.71 23.42 -4.07
C PHE A 655 8.15 23.78 -4.40
N LEU A 656 8.36 24.36 -5.59
CA LEU A 656 9.68 24.78 -6.05
C LEU A 656 9.76 26.30 -6.08
N HIS A 657 10.93 26.86 -5.76
CA HIS A 657 11.22 28.27 -6.00
C HIS A 657 11.79 28.39 -7.40
N VAL A 658 10.99 28.83 -8.38
CA VAL A 658 11.33 28.72 -9.80
C VAL A 658 11.74 30.05 -10.39
N ARG A 659 12.89 30.08 -11.06
CA ARG A 659 13.31 31.13 -12.01
C ARG A 659 13.03 30.63 -13.43
N ARG A 660 12.18 31.32 -14.20
CA ARG A 660 11.90 30.95 -15.61
C ARG A 660 12.56 31.91 -16.58
N ILE A 661 13.17 31.38 -17.64
CA ILE A 661 13.71 32.17 -18.76
C ILE A 661 13.40 31.47 -20.08
N PHE A 662 12.61 32.10 -20.94
CA PHE A 662 12.24 31.53 -22.25
C PHE A 662 12.93 32.30 -23.37
N TYR A 663 13.72 31.57 -24.15
CA TYR A 663 14.44 32.06 -25.32
C TYR A 663 13.68 31.66 -26.59
N GLU A 664 13.48 32.63 -27.49
CA GLU A 664 12.89 32.44 -28.81
C GLU A 664 13.97 32.06 -29.84
N TYR A 665 13.53 31.69 -31.05
CA TYR A 665 14.41 31.23 -32.12
C TYR A 665 15.48 32.26 -32.54
N ASP A 666 15.17 33.55 -32.42
CA ASP A 666 16.11 34.65 -32.72
C ASP A 666 17.08 34.96 -31.56
N GLY A 667 16.98 34.22 -30.45
CA GLY A 667 17.75 34.40 -29.23
C GLY A 667 17.21 35.47 -28.30
N SER A 668 16.08 36.12 -28.62
CA SER A 668 15.42 37.06 -27.71
C SER A 668 14.76 36.34 -26.54
N VAL A 669 14.60 37.05 -25.41
CA VAL A 669 13.93 36.51 -24.22
C VAL A 669 12.47 36.95 -24.25
N SER A 670 11.53 36.01 -24.35
CA SER A 670 10.08 36.28 -24.36
C SER A 670 9.48 36.32 -22.96
N LEU A 671 10.00 35.51 -22.03
CA LEU A 671 9.58 35.48 -20.64
C LEU A 671 10.80 35.44 -19.71
N SER A 672 10.75 36.24 -18.65
CA SER A 672 11.72 36.19 -17.56
C SER A 672 11.05 36.58 -16.25
N ASP A 673 10.64 35.59 -15.46
CA ASP A 673 9.93 35.82 -14.19
C ASP A 673 10.39 34.86 -13.09
N SER A 674 9.74 34.95 -11.93
CA SER A 674 9.99 34.09 -10.78
C SER A 674 8.70 33.79 -10.04
N GLY A 675 8.60 32.61 -9.44
CA GLY A 675 7.41 32.19 -8.73
C GLY A 675 7.61 30.93 -7.89
N TYR A 676 6.56 30.52 -7.20
CA TYR A 676 6.46 29.24 -6.54
C TYR A 676 5.57 28.31 -7.35
N TYR A 677 6.11 27.14 -7.68
CA TYR A 677 5.39 26.08 -8.38
C TYR A 677 4.92 25.02 -7.38
N PHE A 678 3.61 24.87 -7.18
CA PHE A 678 3.01 23.99 -6.19
C PHE A 678 2.50 22.67 -6.79
N ASP A 679 2.88 21.55 -6.15
CA ASP A 679 2.28 20.22 -6.31
C ASP A 679 1.65 19.78 -4.98
N PHE A 680 0.35 20.04 -4.83
CA PHE A 680 -0.40 19.64 -3.63
C PHE A 680 -0.63 18.12 -3.61
N GLN A 681 -0.27 17.48 -2.49
CA GLN A 681 -0.18 16.02 -2.39
C GLN A 681 -1.51 15.32 -2.12
N ASP A 682 -2.57 16.04 -1.77
CA ASP A 682 -3.86 15.45 -1.42
C ASP A 682 -5.06 16.17 -2.04
N ARG A 683 -6.25 15.57 -1.83
CA ARG A 683 -7.53 15.98 -2.39
C ARG A 683 -7.96 17.41 -2.02
N ARG A 684 -7.49 17.96 -0.90
CA ARG A 684 -7.92 19.26 -0.36
C ARG A 684 -7.13 20.44 -0.94
N LEU A 685 -6.07 20.18 -1.72
CA LEU A 685 -5.29 21.24 -2.38
C LEU A 685 -4.85 22.32 -1.38
N TYR A 686 -4.98 23.61 -1.74
CA TYR A 686 -4.63 24.74 -0.88
C TYR A 686 -5.75 25.19 0.07
N TYR A 687 -6.97 24.65 -0.03
CA TYR A 687 -8.13 25.12 0.75
C TYR A 687 -7.90 25.17 2.27
N PRO A 688 -7.19 24.21 2.89
CA PRO A 688 -6.85 24.28 4.31
C PRO A 688 -5.99 25.49 4.72
N LEU A 689 -5.38 26.18 3.76
CA LEU A 689 -4.44 27.28 3.98
C LEU A 689 -5.07 28.68 3.82
N GLU A 690 -6.27 28.80 3.25
CA GLU A 690 -6.89 30.10 2.90
C GLU A 690 -7.06 31.06 4.09
N ASN A 691 -7.19 30.52 5.31
CA ASN A 691 -7.37 31.30 6.54
C ASN A 691 -6.12 31.26 7.45
N THR A 692 -4.94 30.99 6.88
CA THR A 692 -3.67 30.90 7.61
C THR A 692 -2.79 32.13 7.34
N SER A 693 -1.57 32.14 7.89
CA SER A 693 -0.59 33.21 7.68
C SER A 693 0.02 33.24 6.28
N VAL A 694 -0.09 32.17 5.49
CA VAL A 694 0.47 32.10 4.13
C VAL A 694 -0.35 32.95 3.18
N ASN A 695 0.30 33.85 2.45
CA ASN A 695 -0.35 34.64 1.41
C ASN A 695 -0.42 33.85 0.08
N LEU A 696 -1.64 33.49 -0.34
CA LEU A 696 -1.93 32.78 -1.59
C LEU A 696 -2.82 33.60 -2.55
N THR A 697 -2.89 34.92 -2.41
CA THR A 697 -3.86 35.79 -3.12
C THR A 697 -3.80 35.66 -4.65
N ASP A 698 -2.59 35.50 -5.21
CA ASP A 698 -2.36 35.43 -6.67
C ASP A 698 -2.06 34.01 -7.16
N LEU A 699 -2.41 32.99 -6.37
CA LEU A 699 -2.23 31.59 -6.76
C LEU A 699 -3.14 31.24 -7.95
N ALA A 700 -2.54 30.87 -9.08
CA ALA A 700 -3.26 30.56 -10.31
C ALA A 700 -3.01 29.11 -10.75
N SER A 701 -3.98 28.51 -11.43
CA SER A 701 -3.79 27.21 -12.09
C SER A 701 -2.84 27.35 -13.27
N THR A 702 -1.91 26.41 -13.43
CA THR A 702 -1.00 26.36 -14.59
C THR A 702 -1.65 25.82 -15.85
N SER A 703 -2.89 25.31 -15.76
CA SER A 703 -3.63 24.71 -16.88
C SER A 703 -3.70 25.60 -18.12
N SER A 704 -3.85 26.91 -17.95
CA SER A 704 -3.94 27.87 -19.06
C SER A 704 -2.61 28.07 -19.80
N GLU A 705 -1.48 27.79 -19.16
CA GLU A 705 -0.16 27.91 -19.75
C GLU A 705 0.22 26.67 -20.58
N CYS A 706 -0.52 25.57 -20.46
CA CYS A 706 -0.21 24.29 -21.13
C CYS A 706 -0.32 24.33 -22.65
N ASP A 707 -1.18 25.20 -23.19
CA ASP A 707 -1.33 25.39 -24.63
C ASP A 707 -0.28 26.34 -25.21
N GLU A 708 0.33 27.19 -24.37
CA GLU A 708 1.27 28.24 -24.77
C GLU A 708 2.73 27.81 -24.60
N TYR A 709 3.05 27.17 -23.47
CA TYR A 709 4.41 26.87 -23.09
C TYR A 709 4.67 25.37 -22.97
N LEU A 710 5.88 24.97 -23.38
CA LEU A 710 6.40 23.63 -23.13
C LEU A 710 6.26 23.27 -21.64
N MET A 711 5.67 22.10 -21.39
CA MET A 711 5.38 21.60 -20.04
C MET A 711 4.55 22.57 -19.17
N CYS A 712 3.64 23.36 -19.78
CA CYS A 712 2.86 24.38 -19.09
C CYS A 712 3.71 25.47 -18.42
N GLY A 713 4.94 25.69 -18.92
CA GLY A 713 5.83 26.69 -18.38
C GLY A 713 6.42 26.36 -17.00
N VAL A 714 6.38 25.10 -16.57
CA VAL A 714 6.84 24.69 -15.23
C VAL A 714 7.84 23.51 -15.25
N PRO A 715 8.85 23.50 -14.36
CA PRO A 715 9.81 22.42 -14.25
C PRO A 715 9.26 21.29 -13.36
N CYS A 716 8.46 20.40 -13.93
CA CYS A 716 7.94 19.26 -13.17
C CYS A 716 9.07 18.29 -12.80
N PHE A 717 9.28 18.04 -11.51
CA PHE A 717 10.47 17.36 -11.00
C PHE A 717 10.63 15.90 -11.49
N ASN A 718 9.56 15.11 -11.42
CA ASN A 718 9.54 13.71 -11.86
C ASN A 718 8.24 13.38 -12.61
N HIS A 719 8.12 12.14 -13.08
CA HIS A 719 6.94 11.69 -13.82
C HIS A 719 5.60 12.00 -13.12
N ARG A 720 5.49 11.82 -11.79
CA ARG A 720 4.22 12.05 -11.07
C ARG A 720 3.82 13.51 -11.14
N TRP A 721 4.77 14.42 -10.93
CA TRP A 721 4.55 15.86 -11.01
C TRP A 721 4.22 16.29 -12.44
N CYS A 722 4.91 15.69 -13.42
CA CYS A 722 4.64 15.97 -14.84
C CYS A 722 3.25 15.48 -15.26
N LYS A 723 2.77 14.36 -14.71
CA LYS A 723 1.42 13.84 -14.93
C LYS A 723 0.34 14.74 -14.31
N THR A 724 0.60 15.35 -13.16
CA THR A 724 -0.34 16.24 -12.47
C THR A 724 -0.20 17.72 -12.84
N ARG A 725 0.77 18.08 -13.71
CA ARG A 725 1.10 19.48 -14.03
C ARG A 725 -0.10 20.31 -14.45
N THR A 726 -1.08 19.78 -15.18
CA THR A 726 -2.27 20.55 -15.62
C THR A 726 -3.18 20.98 -14.46
N LYS A 727 -2.97 20.45 -13.25
CA LYS A 727 -3.73 20.74 -12.04
C LYS A 727 -2.86 21.32 -10.92
N SER A 728 -1.62 21.65 -11.26
CA SER A 728 -0.67 22.33 -10.38
C SER A 728 -0.94 23.82 -10.35
N HIS A 729 -0.28 24.54 -9.44
CA HIS A 729 -0.51 25.97 -9.25
C HIS A 729 0.79 26.76 -9.29
N TRP A 730 0.71 27.99 -9.78
CA TRP A 730 1.79 28.96 -9.83
C TRP A 730 1.44 30.17 -8.98
N LEU A 731 2.37 30.59 -8.12
CA LEU A 731 2.27 31.81 -7.33
C LEU A 731 3.42 32.75 -7.73
N PRO A 732 3.15 33.87 -8.41
CA PRO A 732 4.19 34.82 -8.80
C PRO A 732 4.96 35.37 -7.59
N ARG A 733 6.25 35.65 -7.79
CA ARG A 733 7.11 36.34 -6.82
C ARG A 733 7.54 37.70 -7.36
N GLU A 734 7.48 38.72 -6.51
CA GLU A 734 8.04 40.05 -6.84
C GLU A 734 9.57 40.04 -6.86
N GLN A 735 10.19 39.31 -5.93
CA GLN A 735 11.64 39.15 -5.87
C GLN A 735 12.09 37.94 -6.68
N GLU A 736 13.03 38.18 -7.59
CA GLU A 736 13.70 37.13 -8.38
C GLU A 736 14.30 36.04 -7.47
N VAL A 737 14.10 34.78 -7.85
CA VAL A 737 14.70 33.64 -7.13
C VAL A 737 16.21 33.64 -7.35
N ALA A 738 16.98 33.66 -6.27
CA ALA A 738 18.44 33.53 -6.38
C ALA A 738 18.82 32.06 -6.59
N ILE A 739 19.39 31.75 -7.76
CA ILE A 739 19.86 30.40 -8.08
C ILE A 739 21.22 30.16 -7.42
N PRO A 740 21.35 29.14 -6.53
CA PRO A 740 22.51 29.02 -5.63
C PRO A 740 23.77 28.45 -6.28
N GLY A 741 23.68 27.88 -7.49
CA GLY A 741 24.83 27.29 -8.17
C GLY A 741 24.86 27.60 -9.66
N ALA A 742 26.03 27.38 -10.27
CA ALA A 742 26.20 27.54 -11.70
C ALA A 742 25.49 26.43 -12.46
N THR A 743 24.77 26.81 -13.52
CA THR A 743 24.09 25.91 -14.45
C THR A 743 24.44 26.33 -15.86
N SER A 744 24.51 25.36 -16.78
CA SER A 744 24.77 25.64 -18.18
C SER A 744 24.15 24.59 -19.07
N LEU A 745 23.39 25.04 -20.07
CA LEU A 745 23.01 24.30 -21.26
C LEU A 745 23.71 24.95 -22.46
N LYS A 746 24.52 24.19 -23.20
CA LYS A 746 25.23 24.69 -24.38
C LYS A 746 24.93 23.83 -25.59
N LEU A 747 24.59 24.47 -26.71
CA LEU A 747 24.66 23.85 -28.04
C LEU A 747 26.12 23.87 -28.50
N LEU A 748 26.74 22.70 -28.59
CA LEU A 748 28.13 22.53 -29.04
C LEU A 748 28.26 22.61 -30.55
N GLY A 749 27.26 22.08 -31.27
CA GLY A 749 27.29 22.02 -32.73
C GLY A 749 25.95 21.60 -33.33
N LYS A 750 25.78 21.97 -34.60
CA LYS A 750 24.66 21.54 -35.45
C LYS A 750 25.23 21.09 -36.79
N ALA A 751 24.95 19.86 -37.20
CA ALA A 751 25.41 19.28 -38.46
C ALA A 751 24.25 18.61 -39.20
N VAL A 752 24.07 18.95 -40.48
CA VAL A 752 23.12 18.24 -41.37
C VAL A 752 23.82 16.99 -41.90
N LEU A 753 23.22 15.83 -41.69
CA LEU A 753 23.75 14.53 -42.10
C LEU A 753 23.62 14.32 -43.61
N ASP A 754 24.33 13.31 -44.15
CA ASP A 754 24.48 13.06 -45.59
C ASP A 754 23.16 12.96 -46.38
N SER A 755 22.06 12.57 -45.73
CA SER A 755 20.72 12.50 -46.33
C SER A 755 20.14 13.88 -46.68
N GLY A 756 20.67 14.97 -46.12
CA GLY A 756 20.16 16.33 -46.22
C GLY A 756 18.83 16.57 -45.52
N LYS A 757 18.24 15.53 -44.90
CA LYS A 757 16.92 15.56 -44.26
C LYS A 757 16.96 15.41 -42.75
N VAL A 758 18.16 15.23 -42.20
CA VAL A 758 18.38 14.93 -40.79
C VAL A 758 19.46 15.87 -40.28
N ALA A 759 19.23 16.51 -39.14
CA ALA A 759 20.22 17.34 -38.48
C ALA A 759 20.48 16.85 -37.07
N ARG A 760 21.77 16.67 -36.76
CA ARG A 760 22.28 16.36 -35.43
C ARG A 760 22.54 17.65 -34.67
N PHE A 761 21.97 17.75 -33.48
CA PHE A 761 22.25 18.80 -32.50
C PHE A 761 23.02 18.18 -31.32
N GLU A 762 24.19 18.73 -31.02
CA GLU A 762 25.05 18.27 -29.93
C GLU A 762 25.00 19.24 -28.74
N PHE A 763 24.76 18.72 -27.55
CA PHE A 763 24.57 19.49 -26.34
C PHE A 763 25.54 19.09 -25.23
N GLU A 764 25.83 20.04 -24.35
CA GLU A 764 26.49 19.83 -23.06
C GLU A 764 25.68 20.50 -21.96
N ILE A 765 25.35 19.73 -20.90
CA ILE A 765 24.72 20.27 -19.69
C ILE A 765 25.62 20.09 -18.46
N SER A 766 25.56 21.06 -17.56
CA SER A 766 26.18 21.01 -16.23
C SER A 766 25.34 21.80 -15.24
N GLY A 767 25.32 21.37 -13.98
CA GLY A 767 24.45 21.96 -12.97
C GLY A 767 24.39 21.13 -11.67
N PRO A 768 23.32 21.29 -10.88
CA PRO A 768 23.12 20.50 -9.67
C PRO A 768 22.90 19.01 -9.97
N PRO A 769 22.96 18.14 -8.95
CA PRO A 769 22.75 16.71 -9.08
C PRO A 769 21.49 16.31 -9.85
N HIS A 770 20.40 17.06 -9.74
CA HIS A 770 19.12 16.74 -10.39
C HIS A 770 18.81 17.71 -11.53
N MET A 771 18.73 17.19 -12.75
CA MET A 771 18.38 17.94 -13.95
C MET A 771 17.33 17.21 -14.78
N SER A 772 16.48 17.95 -15.49
CA SER A 772 15.48 17.37 -16.41
C SER A 772 15.55 18.05 -17.77
N LEU A 773 15.38 17.26 -18.82
CA LEU A 773 15.22 17.71 -20.20
C LEU A 773 13.82 17.37 -20.70
N TYR A 774 13.19 18.32 -21.37
CA TYR A 774 11.90 18.15 -22.02
C TYR A 774 12.05 18.46 -23.51
N ILE A 775 11.80 17.46 -24.36
CA ILE A 775 12.07 17.55 -25.80
C ILE A 775 10.75 17.52 -26.56
N GLN A 776 10.42 18.60 -27.25
CA GLN A 776 9.20 18.72 -28.06
C GLN A 776 9.56 19.05 -29.51
N PRO A 777 9.50 18.07 -30.44
CA PRO A 777 9.59 18.34 -31.87
C PRO A 777 8.46 19.29 -32.32
N LEU A 778 8.75 20.18 -33.27
CA LEU A 778 7.73 21.03 -33.90
C LEU A 778 7.03 20.29 -35.04
N ASP A 779 5.91 20.84 -35.52
CA ASP A 779 5.10 20.24 -36.58
C ASP A 779 5.93 19.88 -37.82
N GLY A 780 5.83 18.62 -38.26
CA GLY A 780 6.55 18.08 -39.41
C GLY A 780 8.03 17.73 -39.14
N VAL A 781 8.43 17.70 -37.86
CA VAL A 781 9.73 17.24 -37.39
C VAL A 781 9.55 16.00 -36.52
N GLU A 782 10.40 15.00 -36.71
CA GLU A 782 10.43 13.77 -35.93
C GLU A 782 11.82 13.56 -35.30
N VAL A 783 11.89 12.92 -34.14
CA VAL A 783 13.16 12.47 -33.56
C VAL A 783 13.51 11.13 -34.20
N GLU A 784 14.62 11.08 -34.94
CA GLU A 784 15.07 9.85 -35.61
C GLU A 784 16.01 9.02 -34.72
N ASP A 785 16.91 9.70 -34.02
CA ASP A 785 17.86 9.08 -33.10
C ASP A 785 18.32 10.07 -32.02
N TRP A 786 18.96 9.55 -30.97
CA TRP A 786 19.59 10.33 -29.91
C TRP A 786 20.60 9.48 -29.14
N SER A 787 21.37 10.10 -28.24
CA SER A 787 22.27 9.36 -27.35
C SER A 787 21.60 8.75 -26.11
N PHE A 788 20.29 8.94 -25.92
CA PHE A 788 19.54 8.32 -24.81
C PHE A 788 19.06 6.91 -25.19
N ILE A 789 18.52 6.16 -24.24
CA ILE A 789 17.87 4.87 -24.54
C ILE A 789 16.72 5.08 -25.54
N ARG A 790 16.58 4.17 -26.50
CA ARG A 790 15.68 4.35 -27.66
C ARG A 790 14.22 3.96 -27.43
N ASN A 791 13.86 3.43 -26.26
CA ASN A 791 12.50 2.95 -25.96
C ASN A 791 11.38 3.94 -26.33
N MET A 792 11.55 5.24 -26.04
CA MET A 792 10.54 6.25 -26.39
C MET A 792 10.38 6.48 -27.91
N LEU A 793 11.40 6.16 -28.70
CA LEU A 793 11.39 6.27 -30.16
C LEU A 793 10.89 4.97 -30.80
N ASP A 794 11.27 3.83 -30.23
CA ASP A 794 10.96 2.51 -30.78
C ASP A 794 9.52 2.04 -30.40
N GLU A 795 8.89 2.66 -29.39
CA GLU A 795 7.52 2.36 -28.92
C GLU A 795 6.58 3.59 -28.97
N PRO A 796 6.29 4.15 -30.16
CA PRO A 796 5.53 5.40 -30.30
C PRO A 796 4.05 5.32 -29.90
N ASP A 797 3.49 4.11 -29.80
CA ASP A 797 2.12 3.89 -29.30
C ASP A 797 2.03 4.09 -27.77
N THR A 798 3.18 3.96 -27.07
CA THR A 798 3.28 4.08 -25.61
C THR A 798 3.77 5.46 -25.19
N TYR A 799 4.73 6.03 -25.93
CA TYR A 799 5.41 7.28 -25.59
C TYR A 799 5.20 8.34 -26.65
N SER A 800 4.84 9.55 -26.21
CA SER A 800 4.61 10.70 -27.08
C SER A 800 5.32 11.95 -26.53
N PRO A 801 5.70 12.89 -27.42
CA PRO A 801 6.30 14.14 -26.98
C PRO A 801 5.29 15.00 -26.20
N PRO A 802 5.76 15.86 -25.26
CA PRO A 802 7.16 16.10 -24.93
C PRO A 802 7.85 14.91 -24.24
N TYR A 803 9.02 14.51 -24.74
CA TYR A 803 9.81 13.43 -24.15
C TYR A 803 10.54 13.94 -22.91
N GLN A 804 10.50 13.18 -21.81
CA GLN A 804 11.12 13.54 -20.54
C GLN A 804 12.36 12.68 -20.29
N ILE A 805 13.51 13.34 -20.15
CA ILE A 805 14.74 12.74 -19.64
C ILE A 805 15.00 13.33 -18.26
N PHE A 806 14.99 12.50 -17.23
CA PHE A 806 15.48 12.86 -15.91
C PHE A 806 16.92 12.38 -15.80
N PHE A 807 17.80 13.28 -15.37
CA PHE A 807 19.20 13.02 -15.20
C PHE A 807 19.60 13.35 -13.77
N ALA A 808 20.12 12.36 -13.06
CA ALA A 808 20.73 12.53 -11.75
C ALA A 808 22.23 12.17 -11.76
N TYR A 809 23.02 12.76 -10.87
CA TYR A 809 24.37 12.26 -10.61
C TYR A 809 24.66 12.16 -9.10
N GLY A 810 25.48 11.17 -8.74
CA GLY A 810 26.01 11.00 -7.38
C GLY A 810 27.42 11.59 -7.26
N SER A 811 28.41 10.71 -7.30
CA SER A 811 29.84 11.05 -7.15
C SER A 811 30.49 11.65 -8.41
N ASP A 812 29.97 11.35 -9.61
CA ASP A 812 30.51 11.84 -10.88
C ASP A 812 29.71 13.04 -11.41
N ASN A 813 30.22 14.24 -11.15
CA ASN A 813 29.62 15.51 -11.57
C ASN A 813 30.10 16.01 -12.94
N SER A 814 30.72 15.16 -13.76
CA SER A 814 31.18 15.57 -15.08
C SER A 814 30.01 15.99 -15.98
N PRO A 815 30.19 17.02 -16.85
CA PRO A 815 29.11 17.50 -17.72
C PRO A 815 28.56 16.40 -18.63
N LEU A 816 27.24 16.29 -18.70
CA LEU A 816 26.57 15.35 -19.59
C LEU A 816 26.58 15.89 -21.02
N LYS A 817 27.16 15.11 -21.93
CA LYS A 817 27.11 15.38 -23.38
C LYS A 817 26.12 14.44 -24.05
N PHE A 818 25.24 15.00 -24.86
CA PHE A 818 24.23 14.23 -25.58
C PHE A 818 23.99 14.81 -26.98
N HIS A 819 23.41 14.01 -27.87
CA HIS A 819 22.97 14.48 -29.17
C HIS A 819 21.54 14.03 -29.46
N ILE A 820 20.85 14.79 -30.32
CA ILE A 820 19.53 14.46 -30.83
C ILE A 820 19.52 14.72 -32.34
N ASP A 821 19.05 13.72 -33.08
CA ASP A 821 18.92 13.74 -34.53
C ASP A 821 17.45 13.96 -34.89
N PHE A 822 17.18 15.10 -35.55
CA PHE A 822 15.84 15.46 -35.98
C PHE A 822 15.69 15.30 -37.49
N ALA A 823 14.71 14.53 -37.91
CA ALA A 823 14.30 14.38 -39.29
C ALA A 823 13.26 15.45 -39.65
N LYS A 824 13.46 16.12 -40.79
CA LYS A 824 12.54 17.12 -41.32
C LYS A 824 12.29 16.89 -42.80
N SER A 825 11.02 16.74 -43.17
CA SER A 825 10.61 16.40 -44.55
C SER A 825 11.08 17.43 -45.59
N SER A 826 11.16 18.70 -45.21
CA SER A 826 11.64 19.79 -46.08
C SER A 826 13.17 19.82 -46.25
N GLY A 827 13.94 19.20 -45.35
CA GLY A 827 15.40 19.36 -45.26
C GLY A 827 15.87 20.77 -44.87
N ASP A 828 14.96 21.70 -44.58
CA ASP A 828 15.29 23.08 -44.21
C ASP A 828 15.41 23.24 -42.69
N PHE A 829 16.65 23.29 -42.23
CA PHE A 829 17.00 23.53 -40.83
C PHE A 829 17.34 25.01 -40.54
N SER A 830 17.02 25.95 -41.44
CA SER A 830 17.09 27.40 -41.18
C SER A 830 15.83 27.98 -40.52
N THR A 831 14.84 27.13 -40.30
CA THR A 831 13.61 27.42 -39.55
C THR A 831 13.60 26.63 -38.24
N PRO A 832 12.77 27.03 -37.26
CA PRO A 832 12.61 26.29 -36.01
C PRO A 832 12.37 24.80 -36.23
N THR A 833 12.95 23.98 -35.35
CA THR A 833 12.97 22.52 -35.43
C THR A 833 12.32 21.90 -34.20
N PHE A 834 12.65 22.35 -32.99
CA PHE A 834 12.11 21.80 -31.74
C PHE A 834 12.17 22.80 -30.59
N GLN A 835 11.45 22.50 -29.51
CA GLN A 835 11.61 23.17 -28.22
C GLN A 835 12.36 22.25 -27.24
N LEU A 836 13.29 22.84 -26.48
CA LEU A 836 14.04 22.17 -25.43
C LEU A 836 13.82 22.89 -24.10
N GLY A 837 13.21 22.20 -23.15
CA GLY A 837 13.13 22.62 -21.76
C GLY A 837 14.30 22.03 -20.97
N PHE A 838 14.97 22.85 -20.17
CA PHE A 838 16.03 22.45 -19.25
C PHE A 838 15.67 22.90 -17.84
N ALA A 839 15.57 21.96 -16.91
CA ALA A 839 15.36 22.26 -15.50
C ALA A 839 16.57 21.82 -14.68
N ALA A 840 17.04 22.69 -13.78
CA ALA A 840 18.12 22.41 -12.84
C ALA A 840 17.60 22.61 -11.42
N SER A 841 17.54 21.53 -10.63
CA SER A 841 16.91 21.50 -9.30
C SER A 841 17.94 21.33 -8.19
N PHE A 842 17.98 22.30 -7.27
CA PHE A 842 18.92 22.36 -6.15
C PHE A 842 18.33 21.70 -4.90
N VAL A 843 18.06 20.41 -5.00
CA VAL A 843 17.24 19.65 -4.04
C VAL A 843 17.85 19.62 -2.63
N SER A 844 19.15 19.31 -2.53
CA SER A 844 19.88 19.20 -1.24
C SER A 844 19.87 20.53 -0.46
N TYR A 845 19.87 20.44 0.87
CA TYR A 845 20.08 21.58 1.78
C TYR A 845 21.54 22.06 1.84
N ASP A 846 22.45 21.43 1.09
CA ASP A 846 23.79 21.95 0.83
C ASP A 846 23.76 23.26 0.01
N TYR A 847 22.63 23.53 -0.67
CA TYR A 847 22.40 24.75 -1.43
C TYR A 847 21.52 25.73 -0.66
N ASP A 848 21.97 26.97 -0.57
CA ASP A 848 21.27 28.02 0.16
C ASP A 848 19.91 28.34 -0.46
N ARG A 849 18.91 28.57 0.39
CA ARG A 849 17.63 29.17 0.02
C ARG A 849 17.72 30.69 0.21
N ASP A 850 17.15 31.45 -0.72
CA ASP A 850 17.09 32.91 -0.59
C ASP A 850 16.21 33.36 0.60
N ALA A 851 16.43 34.58 1.08
CA ALA A 851 15.76 35.10 2.28
C ALA A 851 14.23 35.21 2.12
N ALA A 852 13.72 35.47 0.91
CA ALA A 852 12.28 35.56 0.66
C ALA A 852 11.63 34.17 0.69
N GLY A 853 12.28 33.16 0.13
CA GLY A 853 11.88 31.76 0.21
C GLY A 853 11.85 31.27 1.65
N LEU A 854 12.91 31.52 2.43
CA LEU A 854 12.95 31.16 3.85
C LEU A 854 11.83 31.84 4.65
N LYS A 855 11.55 33.12 4.36
CA LYS A 855 10.43 33.83 4.98
C LYS A 855 9.09 33.21 4.61
N PHE A 856 8.87 32.89 3.34
CA PHE A 856 7.65 32.26 2.85
C PHE A 856 7.41 30.89 3.49
N ILE A 857 8.46 30.05 3.61
CA ILE A 857 8.40 28.75 4.30
C ILE A 857 7.98 28.95 5.77
N SER A 858 8.50 29.98 6.44
CA SER A 858 8.16 30.26 7.85
C SER A 858 6.72 30.70 8.10
N ASP A 859 6.00 31.10 7.04
CA ASP A 859 4.61 31.55 7.15
C ASP A 859 3.61 30.38 7.12
N PHE A 860 4.05 29.16 6.79
CA PHE A 860 3.21 27.95 6.82
C PHE A 860 2.82 27.54 8.25
N PRO A 861 1.58 27.05 8.47
CA PRO A 861 1.14 26.58 9.77
C PRO A 861 1.87 25.29 10.19
N ASP A 862 1.89 25.01 11.50
CA ASP A 862 2.61 23.87 12.08
C ASP A 862 2.06 22.48 11.70
N PHE A 863 0.82 22.43 11.20
CA PHE A 863 0.22 21.22 10.63
C PHE A 863 0.64 20.95 9.18
N ALA A 864 1.36 21.86 8.53
CA ALA A 864 1.87 21.69 7.17
C ALA A 864 3.36 21.34 7.19
N HIS A 865 3.72 20.24 6.52
CA HIS A 865 5.09 19.92 6.17
C HIS A 865 5.34 20.35 4.73
N VAL A 866 6.39 21.15 4.55
CA VAL A 866 6.80 21.70 3.27
C VAL A 866 8.06 20.97 2.81
N MET A 867 8.02 20.47 1.57
CA MET A 867 9.18 19.99 0.84
C MET A 867 9.46 20.95 -0.32
N GLU A 868 10.63 21.60 -0.31
CA GLU A 868 10.95 22.66 -1.26
C GLU A 868 12.42 22.72 -1.68
N TRP A 869 12.66 23.32 -2.85
CA TRP A 869 13.99 23.70 -3.29
C TRP A 869 13.97 24.77 -4.40
N PRO A 870 15.09 25.50 -4.60
CA PRO A 870 15.29 26.35 -5.78
C PRO A 870 15.45 25.55 -7.08
N THR A 871 14.86 26.07 -8.16
CA THR A 871 14.94 25.47 -9.50
C THR A 871 15.07 26.56 -10.57
N LEU A 872 16.00 26.38 -11.50
CA LEU A 872 16.06 27.13 -12.75
C LEU A 872 15.29 26.36 -13.84
N TYR A 873 14.44 27.04 -14.60
CA TYR A 873 13.77 26.49 -15.77
C TYR A 873 14.02 27.37 -17.00
N GLU A 874 14.70 26.81 -17.99
CA GLU A 874 14.97 27.49 -19.26
C GLU A 874 14.27 26.76 -20.40
N ARG A 875 13.68 27.51 -21.33
CA ARG A 875 13.07 26.95 -22.54
C ARG A 875 13.69 27.61 -23.77
N TYR A 876 14.19 26.80 -24.69
CA TYR A 876 14.81 27.23 -25.94
C TYR A 876 14.02 26.75 -27.15
N ILE A 877 13.97 27.55 -28.20
CA ILE A 877 13.54 27.13 -29.55
C ILE A 877 14.78 27.07 -30.44
N PHE A 878 15.06 25.90 -31.04
CA PHE A 878 16.25 25.63 -31.88
C PHE A 878 15.92 25.37 -33.34
#